data_AF-A0A538U2R0-F1
#
_entry.id   AF-A0A538U2R0-F1
#
_cell.length_a   1.000
_cell.length_b   1.000
_cell.length_c   1.000
_cell.angle_alpha   90.00
_cell.angle_beta   90.00
_cell.angle_gamma   90.00
#
_symmetry.space_group_name_H-M   'P 1'
#
loop_
_entity.id
_entity.type
_entity.pdbx_description
1 polymer ?
#
loop_
_entity_poly.entity_id
_entity_poly.type
_entity_poly.pdbx_seq_one_letter_code
_entity_poly.pdbx_strand_id
1 'polypeptide(L)'
;MLTSRLLLAPTLPTLLVDEHRGHHTPMLEALAGAATRLAADAPEVVVALSARWLPEGPFLVDASPHHRTLTDYAGFGVEVRYDCPGHPELARALVAAGVAAGVRVATAKRGVDSGVTVPLHFLCRGIRLPVVPISLADRSAAECRGWGAALGALLAARPERIAFVAGGLLSNNEHAWGLRRDVQETLAFDERILAALAAGAWDAIGTVSPAEALRNCERSLFSASCDVHQHQGLPWPRSSGGVRARLIRRVTPAARQGGPGSILGTADAPARPRRAHAGGIHMVTILSLAALIGAATRSGPADLVVRDARIYTAAPAHPTAHALAVTRGRIVAVGEEADVRPLIGPKTRVLALGGKTVLPGLIDSHGHMLNLGSRLSDVDVVGTPTYQAVIDRVVARARVTAKGQWILGRGWDQNDWPATAMPDHHALSRAVPDHPVRLTRIDGHAALVNAKAMELAHITRETPDPAGGAILHDASGEPTGVLVDGARALVETVIPPLTPAEYQRRLLAAMRECARLGLIMVHDAGIGPEELAAYRALLARGTFPIRVNAMAAARSSVLDTVLARGPEVGDHFMLRSIKVVSDGALGSRGALLGAPYADDPQHLGLSTFPLDRLREIGTQALAKGLQVRVHAIGDSANHGTLDAFEAAFGGQPHPEARWAIEHAQIVRPADIARFARLGVVASMQPTHATSDGPWAETRLGPERVRWGYRWRDFLAAGVPLASGSDFPVEFPNPMLGLYAAITRRDLDGKLPAGGWFPDQRLTPAEALTSFTATGAWLAFREADLGTLEVGKQADFVVVDRDVIGGPPEAIPKAKVLRTVVGGRTVFAGTWK
;
A
#
# COMPACT_ATOMS: atom_id res chain seq x y z
N MET A 1 9.10 5.94 38.83
CA MET A 1 8.02 5.10 39.41
C MET A 1 8.56 3.70 39.46
N LEU A 2 9.14 3.26 40.57
CA LEU A 2 9.59 1.87 40.72
C LEU A 2 9.25 1.49 42.16
N THR A 3 8.02 1.00 42.36
CA THR A 3 7.77 0.13 43.49
C THR A 3 8.46 -1.20 43.17
N SER A 4 8.84 -1.98 44.18
CA SER A 4 9.40 -3.33 44.00
C SER A 4 8.45 -4.33 43.32
N ARG A 5 7.26 -3.89 42.89
CA ARG A 5 6.14 -4.70 42.36
C ARG A 5 5.67 -4.27 40.96
N LEU A 6 6.47 -3.47 40.24
CA LEU A 6 6.22 -3.16 38.83
C LEU A 6 6.61 -4.36 37.95
N LEU A 7 5.70 -4.78 37.08
CA LEU A 7 5.97 -5.74 36.02
C LEU A 7 5.83 -5.07 34.66
N LEU A 8 6.91 -5.12 33.87
CA LEU A 8 6.89 -4.73 32.47
C LEU A 8 6.54 -5.94 31.62
N ALA A 9 5.66 -5.76 30.64
CA ALA A 9 5.40 -6.77 29.64
C ALA A 9 5.15 -6.14 28.27
N PRO A 10 5.53 -6.85 27.18
CA PRO A 10 5.27 -6.39 25.84
C PRO A 10 3.76 -6.40 25.54
N THR A 11 3.34 -5.47 24.69
CA THR A 11 1.97 -5.36 24.17
C THR A 11 1.89 -5.85 22.71
N LEU A 12 2.94 -6.52 22.22
CA LEU A 12 3.04 -7.02 20.85
C LEU A 12 2.27 -8.34 20.69
N PRO A 13 1.21 -8.38 19.86
CA PRO A 13 0.47 -9.62 19.61
C PRO A 13 1.29 -10.70 18.91
N THR A 14 2.40 -10.35 18.25
CA THR A 14 3.27 -11.32 17.56
C THR A 14 3.96 -12.29 18.50
N LEU A 15 4.21 -11.92 19.77
CA LEU A 15 4.74 -12.87 20.76
C LEU A 15 3.73 -13.97 21.13
N LEU A 16 2.44 -13.70 20.98
CA LEU A 16 1.40 -14.71 21.15
C LEU A 16 1.48 -15.75 20.03
N VAL A 17 1.87 -15.31 18.83
CA VAL A 17 2.12 -16.19 17.69
C VAL A 17 3.36 -17.05 17.95
N ASP A 18 4.43 -16.49 18.50
CA ASP A 18 5.60 -17.26 18.90
C ASP A 18 5.26 -18.32 19.96
N GLU A 19 4.53 -17.93 21.01
CA GLU A 19 4.06 -18.89 22.02
C GLU A 19 3.18 -19.98 21.41
N HIS A 20 2.21 -19.60 20.57
CA HIS A 20 1.31 -20.55 19.92
C HIS A 20 2.04 -21.52 18.98
N ARG A 21 3.12 -21.07 18.33
CA ARG A 21 3.99 -21.89 17.47
C ARG A 21 4.97 -22.76 18.26
N GLY A 22 4.97 -22.68 19.60
CA GLY A 22 5.92 -23.40 20.44
C GLY A 22 7.36 -22.88 20.30
N HIS A 23 7.54 -21.64 19.84
CA HIS A 23 8.86 -21.03 19.78
C HIS A 23 9.37 -20.73 21.18
N HIS A 24 10.63 -21.08 21.43
CA HIS A 24 11.35 -20.69 22.64
C HIS A 24 12.16 -19.44 22.33
N THR A 25 11.75 -18.29 22.87
CA THR A 25 12.51 -17.03 22.76
C THR A 25 12.93 -16.58 24.16
N PRO A 26 14.07 -15.87 24.28
CA PRO A 26 14.49 -15.30 25.56
C PRO A 26 13.42 -14.43 26.22
N MET A 27 12.62 -13.72 25.40
CA MET A 27 11.51 -12.90 25.89
C MET A 27 10.39 -13.76 26.51
N LEU A 28 10.00 -14.86 25.87
CA LEU A 28 8.98 -15.77 26.41
C LEU A 28 9.45 -16.46 27.70
N GLU A 29 10.73 -16.81 27.78
CA GLU A 29 11.33 -17.37 29.00
C GLU A 29 11.35 -16.35 30.14
N ALA A 30 11.76 -15.11 29.86
CA ALA A 30 11.76 -14.03 30.83
C ALA A 30 10.34 -13.70 31.32
N LEU A 31 9.35 -13.73 30.44
CA LEU A 31 7.93 -13.56 30.78
C LEU A 31 7.40 -14.71 31.63
N ALA A 32 7.80 -15.95 31.35
CA ALA A 32 7.45 -17.10 32.19
C ALA A 32 8.03 -16.94 33.61
N GLY A 33 9.29 -16.51 33.73
CA GLY A 33 9.90 -16.18 35.02
C GLY A 33 9.17 -15.04 35.75
N ALA A 34 8.78 -13.97 35.03
CA ALA A 34 8.00 -12.89 35.58
C ALA A 34 6.61 -13.33 36.07
N ALA A 35 5.95 -14.23 35.32
CA ALA A 35 4.69 -14.83 35.71
C ALA A 35 4.82 -15.69 36.98
N THR A 36 5.88 -16.48 37.10
CA THR A 36 6.17 -17.26 38.33
C THR A 36 6.34 -16.35 39.54
N ARG A 37 7.05 -15.24 39.41
CA ARG A 37 7.20 -14.25 40.50
C ARG A 37 5.87 -13.62 40.87
N LEU A 38 5.09 -13.18 39.87
CA LEU A 38 3.77 -12.60 40.10
C LEU A 38 2.85 -13.58 40.83
N ALA A 39 2.88 -14.86 40.45
CA ALA A 39 2.11 -15.90 41.12
C ALA A 39 2.56 -16.11 42.59
N ALA A 40 3.86 -16.02 42.87
CA ALA A 40 4.40 -16.13 44.23
C ALA A 40 4.01 -14.94 45.13
N ASP A 41 3.94 -13.73 44.58
CA ASP A 41 3.46 -12.54 45.30
C ASP A 41 1.95 -12.62 45.63
N ALA A 42 1.23 -13.48 44.89
CA ALA A 42 -0.19 -13.77 45.03
C ALA A 42 -1.06 -12.50 45.13
N PRO A 43 -1.02 -11.60 44.13
CA PRO A 43 -1.79 -10.35 44.16
C PRO A 43 -3.29 -10.61 44.20
N GLU A 44 -4.01 -9.69 44.84
CA GLU A 44 -5.47 -9.67 44.94
C GLU A 44 -6.11 -8.82 43.84
N VAL A 45 -5.35 -7.88 43.26
CA VAL A 45 -5.81 -6.98 42.18
C VAL A 45 -4.63 -6.52 41.33
N VAL A 46 -4.87 -6.30 40.04
CA VAL A 46 -3.89 -5.77 39.09
C VAL A 46 -4.27 -4.38 38.63
N VAL A 47 -3.38 -3.40 38.78
CA VAL A 47 -3.50 -2.12 38.08
C VAL A 47 -2.69 -2.22 36.79
N ALA A 48 -3.36 -2.05 35.65
CA ALA A 48 -2.77 -2.27 34.34
C ALA A 48 -2.71 -0.98 33.52
N LEU A 49 -1.50 -0.50 33.23
CA LEU A 49 -1.28 0.64 32.35
C LEU A 49 -1.28 0.20 30.89
N SER A 50 -2.25 0.70 30.12
CA SER A 50 -2.33 0.44 28.67
C SER A 50 -1.56 1.49 27.87
N ALA A 51 -0.55 1.05 27.12
CA ALA A 51 0.13 1.90 26.13
C ALA A 51 -0.77 2.29 24.94
N ARG A 52 -1.98 1.73 24.84
CA ARG A 52 -2.97 2.03 23.78
C ARG A 52 -4.03 3.03 24.24
N TRP A 53 -4.10 3.32 25.54
CA TRP A 53 -4.92 4.38 26.07
C TRP A 53 -4.13 5.69 26.07
N LEU A 54 -4.29 6.48 25.00
CA LEU A 54 -3.65 7.79 24.83
C LEU A 54 -4.69 8.91 24.63
N PRO A 55 -5.50 9.25 25.64
CA PRO A 55 -6.35 10.44 25.60
C PRO A 55 -5.54 11.74 25.48
N GLU A 56 -6.04 12.67 24.67
CA GLU A 56 -5.61 14.09 24.68
C GLU A 56 -6.05 14.81 25.99
N GLY A 57 -7.04 14.23 26.68
CA GLY A 57 -7.63 14.66 27.94
C GLY A 57 -6.94 14.11 29.20
N PRO A 58 -7.57 14.22 30.40
CA PRO A 58 -6.96 13.77 31.67
C PRO A 58 -6.49 12.31 31.60
N PHE A 59 -5.61 11.90 32.52
CA PHE A 59 -5.38 10.46 32.71
C PHE A 59 -6.71 9.79 33.03
N LEU A 60 -6.95 8.62 32.44
CA LEU A 60 -8.20 7.88 32.59
C LEU A 60 -7.96 6.63 33.43
N VAL A 61 -8.91 6.34 34.30
CA VAL A 61 -8.95 5.11 35.12
C VAL A 61 -10.30 4.44 34.90
N ASP A 62 -10.33 3.18 34.49
CA ASP A 62 -11.60 2.45 34.36
C ASP A 62 -12.13 2.04 35.74
N ALA A 63 -13.33 2.49 36.06
CA ALA A 63 -13.99 2.15 37.33
C ALA A 63 -15.15 1.16 37.15
N SER A 64 -15.22 0.48 36.00
CA SER A 64 -16.27 -0.51 35.73
C SER A 64 -16.13 -1.72 36.67
N PRO A 65 -17.25 -2.33 37.12
CA PRO A 65 -17.21 -3.51 37.98
C PRO A 65 -16.80 -4.78 37.22
N HIS A 66 -16.83 -4.75 35.88
CA HIS A 66 -16.42 -5.84 35.00
C HIS A 66 -15.84 -5.26 33.72
N HIS A 67 -14.83 -5.92 33.17
CA HIS A 67 -14.21 -5.57 31.89
C HIS A 67 -14.40 -6.71 30.89
N ARG A 68 -14.69 -6.31 29.65
CA ARG A 68 -14.68 -7.20 28.48
C ARG A 68 -13.47 -6.86 27.63
N THR A 69 -12.95 -7.89 26.98
CA THR A 69 -11.91 -7.79 25.96
C THR A 69 -12.48 -7.10 24.73
N LEU A 70 -11.80 -6.04 24.27
CA LEU A 70 -12.24 -5.25 23.11
C LEU A 70 -11.65 -5.72 21.77
N THR A 71 -10.61 -6.55 21.79
CA THR A 71 -9.81 -6.88 20.60
C THR A 71 -10.03 -8.35 20.20
N ASP A 72 -10.32 -8.60 18.92
CA ASP A 72 -10.35 -9.93 18.32
C ASP A 72 -9.08 -10.15 17.49
N TYR A 73 -8.31 -11.20 17.82
CA TYR A 73 -7.01 -11.54 17.24
C TYR A 73 -7.05 -12.72 16.27
N ALA A 74 -8.24 -13.14 15.83
CA ALA A 74 -8.42 -14.25 14.89
C ALA A 74 -7.51 -14.16 13.64
N GLY A 75 -7.16 -12.95 13.17
CA GLY A 75 -6.26 -12.73 12.03
C GLY A 75 -4.80 -13.18 12.22
N PHE A 76 -4.35 -13.45 13.45
CA PHE A 76 -3.02 -14.02 13.74
C PHE A 76 -3.09 -15.52 14.07
N GLY A 77 -4.27 -16.14 13.99
CA GLY A 77 -4.49 -17.54 14.36
C GLY A 77 -4.51 -17.81 15.87
N VAL A 78 -4.47 -16.77 16.71
CA VAL A 78 -4.46 -16.87 18.18
C VAL A 78 -5.53 -15.97 18.76
N GLU A 79 -6.45 -16.53 19.54
CA GLU A 79 -7.47 -15.77 20.24
C GLU A 79 -7.03 -15.48 21.68
N VAL A 80 -6.94 -14.20 22.06
CA VAL A 80 -6.61 -13.78 23.43
C VAL A 80 -7.76 -13.01 24.06
N ARG A 81 -8.35 -13.61 25.10
CA ARG A 81 -9.45 -13.02 25.88
C ARG A 81 -9.10 -12.96 27.37
N TYR A 82 -9.23 -11.78 27.96
CA TYR A 82 -9.09 -11.56 29.40
C TYR A 82 -10.31 -10.81 29.97
N ASP A 83 -11.47 -11.43 29.88
CA ASP A 83 -12.66 -10.93 30.57
C ASP A 83 -12.49 -11.15 32.08
N CYS A 84 -12.64 -10.08 32.85
CA CYS A 84 -12.29 -10.07 34.27
C CYS A 84 -13.19 -9.14 35.09
N PRO A 85 -13.32 -9.38 36.41
CA PRO A 85 -13.87 -8.40 37.33
C PRO A 85 -13.04 -7.10 37.28
N GLY A 86 -13.68 -5.97 37.49
CA GLY A 86 -12.99 -4.72 37.77
C GLY A 86 -12.90 -4.46 39.27
N HIS A 87 -12.18 -3.42 39.68
CA HIS A 87 -12.08 -3.02 41.09
C HIS A 87 -12.48 -1.55 41.32
N PRO A 88 -13.78 -1.21 41.31
CA PRO A 88 -14.26 0.18 41.30
C PRO A 88 -13.82 1.03 42.48
N GLU A 89 -13.63 0.43 43.67
CA GLU A 89 -13.16 1.16 44.86
C GLU A 89 -11.73 1.68 44.68
N LEU A 90 -10.79 0.79 44.38
CA LEU A 90 -9.42 1.12 44.01
C LEU A 90 -9.35 2.11 42.84
N ALA A 91 -10.15 1.92 41.79
CA ALA A 91 -10.22 2.85 40.67
C ALA A 91 -10.58 4.28 41.10
N ARG A 92 -11.60 4.44 41.97
CA ARG A 92 -11.98 5.74 42.52
C ARG A 92 -10.89 6.31 43.44
N ALA A 93 -10.23 5.47 44.23
CA ALA A 93 -9.12 5.90 45.09
C ALA A 93 -7.94 6.42 44.25
N LEU A 94 -7.60 5.78 43.12
CA LEU A 94 -6.57 6.23 42.19
C LEU A 94 -6.90 7.61 41.60
N VAL A 95 -8.15 7.81 41.16
CA VAL A 95 -8.61 9.11 40.66
C VAL A 95 -8.51 10.18 41.76
N ALA A 96 -8.97 9.89 42.97
CA ALA A 96 -8.93 10.82 44.10
C ALA A 96 -7.48 11.20 44.48
N ALA A 97 -6.56 10.24 44.48
CA ALA A 97 -5.14 10.48 44.73
C ALA A 97 -4.51 11.37 43.66
N GLY A 98 -4.87 11.18 42.39
CA GLY A 98 -4.42 12.03 41.29
C GLY A 98 -4.90 13.47 41.46
N VAL A 99 -6.19 13.65 41.74
CA VAL A 99 -6.78 14.98 41.97
C VAL A 99 -6.14 15.66 43.18
N ALA A 100 -5.91 14.95 44.29
CA ALA A 100 -5.25 15.48 45.48
C ALA A 100 -3.79 15.90 45.22
N ALA A 101 -3.12 15.23 44.28
CA ALA A 101 -1.77 15.59 43.83
C ALA A 101 -1.75 16.72 42.76
N GLY A 102 -2.91 17.33 42.45
CA GLY A 102 -3.02 18.37 41.42
C GLY A 102 -2.93 17.83 39.98
N VAL A 103 -3.04 16.52 39.79
CA VAL A 103 -3.00 15.87 38.47
C VAL A 103 -4.42 15.75 37.92
N ARG A 104 -4.59 16.06 36.64
CA ARG A 104 -5.87 15.89 35.94
C ARG A 104 -6.11 14.41 35.65
N VAL A 105 -6.98 13.79 36.45
CA VAL A 105 -7.39 12.38 36.32
C VAL A 105 -8.91 12.28 36.33
N ALA A 106 -9.49 11.39 35.53
CA ALA A 106 -10.92 11.14 35.45
C ALA A 106 -11.23 9.64 35.33
N THR A 107 -12.49 9.28 35.59
CA THR A 107 -12.97 7.91 35.36
C THR A 107 -13.35 7.69 33.90
N ALA A 108 -13.23 6.46 33.43
CA ALA A 108 -13.67 6.02 32.10
C ALA A 108 -14.37 4.66 32.15
N LYS A 109 -14.99 4.27 31.03
CA LYS A 109 -15.52 2.93 30.78
C LYS A 109 -15.11 2.49 29.38
N ARG A 110 -14.01 1.77 29.28
CA ARG A 110 -13.37 1.40 28.01
C ARG A 110 -12.90 -0.05 27.98
N GLY A 111 -12.93 -0.79 29.09
CA GLY A 111 -12.64 -2.23 29.08
C GLY A 111 -11.15 -2.54 28.93
N VAL A 112 -10.81 -3.76 28.50
CA VAL A 112 -9.41 -4.18 28.32
C VAL A 112 -9.08 -4.36 26.84
N ASP A 113 -8.17 -3.52 26.34
CA ASP A 113 -7.62 -3.62 24.99
C ASP A 113 -6.31 -4.42 24.98
N SER A 114 -5.71 -4.53 23.81
CA SER A 114 -4.42 -5.18 23.58
C SER A 114 -3.28 -4.73 24.49
N GLY A 115 -3.28 -3.46 24.90
CA GLY A 115 -2.28 -2.91 25.80
C GLY A 115 -2.40 -3.47 27.22
N VAL A 116 -3.53 -4.09 27.55
CA VAL A 116 -3.80 -4.77 28.82
C VAL A 116 -3.84 -6.29 28.65
N THR A 117 -4.57 -6.80 27.64
CA THR A 117 -4.82 -8.24 27.51
C THR A 117 -3.58 -9.05 27.16
N VAL A 118 -2.68 -8.52 26.33
CA VAL A 118 -1.44 -9.22 25.94
C VAL A 118 -0.48 -9.36 27.15
N PRO A 119 -0.16 -8.29 27.90
CA PRO A 119 0.57 -8.40 29.16
C PRO A 119 -0.03 -9.41 30.14
N LEU A 120 -1.35 -9.36 30.37
CA LEU A 120 -2.02 -10.24 31.32
C LEU A 120 -2.06 -11.70 30.85
N HIS A 121 -2.12 -11.94 29.54
CA HIS A 121 -2.01 -13.29 28.98
C HIS A 121 -0.68 -13.95 29.37
N PHE A 122 0.42 -13.21 29.30
CA PHE A 122 1.74 -13.73 29.66
C PHE A 122 1.96 -13.80 31.18
N LEU A 123 1.56 -12.76 31.91
CA LEU A 123 1.89 -12.63 33.33
C LEU A 123 0.91 -13.35 34.26
N CYS A 124 -0.37 -13.41 33.92
CA CYS A 124 -1.43 -13.94 34.77
C CYS A 124 -1.97 -15.29 34.26
N ARG A 125 -1.11 -16.13 33.68
CA ARG A 125 -1.50 -17.44 33.12
C ARG A 125 -2.25 -18.28 34.14
N GLY A 126 -3.49 -18.63 33.83
CA GLY A 126 -4.33 -19.47 34.69
C GLY A 126 -4.92 -18.78 35.93
N ILE A 127 -4.71 -17.47 36.12
CA ILE A 127 -5.27 -16.73 37.25
C ILE A 127 -6.14 -15.57 36.73
N ARG A 128 -7.39 -15.51 37.18
CA ARG A 128 -8.34 -14.43 36.88
C ARG A 128 -8.37 -13.45 38.05
N LEU A 129 -7.69 -12.32 37.91
CA LEU A 129 -7.66 -11.27 38.93
C LEU A 129 -8.57 -10.11 38.56
N PRO A 130 -9.13 -9.38 39.55
CA PRO A 130 -9.69 -8.06 39.31
C PRO A 130 -8.65 -7.13 38.68
N VAL A 131 -9.05 -6.36 37.66
CA VAL A 131 -8.16 -5.44 36.95
C VAL A 131 -8.66 -4.00 37.07
N VAL A 132 -7.74 -3.04 37.19
CA VAL A 132 -8.01 -1.61 37.04
C VAL A 132 -7.17 -1.06 35.87
N PRO A 133 -7.74 -0.97 34.66
CA PRO A 133 -7.09 -0.35 33.51
C PRO A 133 -6.88 1.15 33.72
N ILE A 134 -5.68 1.65 33.40
CA ILE A 134 -5.34 3.07 33.42
C ILE A 134 -4.67 3.50 32.12
N SER A 135 -4.81 4.78 31.77
CA SER A 135 -4.25 5.37 30.55
C SER A 135 -2.84 5.90 30.72
N LEU A 136 -2.11 5.95 29.62
CA LEU A 136 -1.11 7.00 29.41
C LEU A 136 -1.83 8.30 29.02
N ALA A 137 -1.19 9.45 29.10
CA ALA A 137 -1.76 10.69 28.57
C ALA A 137 -0.59 11.56 28.12
N ASP A 138 -0.77 12.27 27.01
CA ASP A 138 0.24 13.22 26.54
C ASP A 138 0.25 14.45 27.46
N ARG A 139 1.20 14.46 28.40
CA ARG A 139 1.28 15.41 29.51
C ARG A 139 2.72 15.79 29.77
N SER A 140 2.90 16.91 30.45
CA SER A 140 4.25 17.36 30.81
C SER A 140 4.96 16.30 31.65
N ALA A 141 6.28 16.18 31.49
CA ALA A 141 7.08 15.24 32.30
C ALA A 141 6.92 15.48 33.82
N ALA A 142 6.62 16.72 34.23
CA ALA A 142 6.29 17.06 35.61
C ALA A 142 4.94 16.45 36.04
N GLU A 143 3.88 16.59 35.25
CA GLU A 143 2.58 15.97 35.52
C GLU A 143 2.66 14.45 35.53
N CYS A 144 3.39 13.83 34.59
CA CYS A 144 3.59 12.37 34.56
C CYS A 144 4.32 11.87 35.82
N ARG A 145 5.34 12.61 36.28
CA ARG A 145 6.04 12.29 37.54
C ARG A 145 5.15 12.47 38.75
N GLY A 146 4.35 13.55 38.80
CA GLY A 146 3.37 13.80 39.85
C GLY A 146 2.32 12.69 39.92
N TRP A 147 1.81 12.26 38.77
CA TRP A 147 0.87 11.14 38.69
C TRP A 147 1.49 9.86 39.23
N GLY A 148 2.75 9.60 38.87
CA GLY A 148 3.48 8.44 39.34
C GLY A 148 3.78 8.39 40.83
N ALA A 149 4.12 9.54 41.40
CA ALA A 149 4.32 9.65 42.84
C ALA A 149 3.01 9.38 43.59
N ALA A 150 1.89 9.93 43.10
CA ALA A 150 0.56 9.70 43.67
C ALA A 150 0.13 8.23 43.58
N LEU A 151 0.33 7.59 42.42
CA LEU A 151 0.11 6.15 42.23
C LEU A 151 0.95 5.34 43.22
N GLY A 152 2.26 5.57 43.26
CA GLY A 152 3.17 4.82 44.13
C GLY A 152 2.82 4.94 45.61
N ALA A 153 2.54 6.16 46.08
CA ALA A 153 2.15 6.41 47.47
C ALA A 153 0.82 5.73 47.84
N LEU A 154 -0.19 5.84 46.98
CA LEU A 154 -1.49 5.19 47.22
C LEU A 154 -1.33 3.67 47.26
N LEU A 155 -0.70 3.09 46.25
CA LEU A 155 -0.54 1.63 46.14
C LEU A 155 0.26 1.03 47.30
N ALA A 156 1.25 1.76 47.82
CA ALA A 156 2.03 1.32 48.98
C ALA A 156 1.24 1.39 50.31
N ALA A 157 0.23 2.27 50.40
CA ALA A 157 -0.59 2.46 51.60
C ALA A 157 -1.85 1.58 51.62
N ARG A 158 -2.13 0.84 50.55
CA ARG A 158 -3.30 -0.04 50.45
C ARG A 158 -3.07 -1.36 51.21
N PRO A 159 -4.08 -1.87 51.94
CA PRO A 159 -3.99 -3.17 52.59
C PRO A 159 -3.97 -4.35 51.60
N GLU A 160 -4.51 -4.16 50.39
CA GLU A 160 -4.53 -5.20 49.35
C GLU A 160 -3.13 -5.45 48.77
N ARG A 161 -2.87 -6.69 48.37
CA ARG A 161 -1.68 -7.02 47.57
C ARG A 161 -1.91 -6.64 46.11
N ILE A 162 -1.42 -5.46 45.74
CA ILE A 162 -1.59 -4.92 44.38
C ILE A 162 -0.36 -5.21 43.52
N ALA A 163 -0.58 -5.80 42.35
CA ALA A 163 0.41 -5.85 41.29
C ALA A 163 0.20 -4.69 40.31
N PHE A 164 1.29 -4.07 39.86
CA PHE A 164 1.22 -3.01 38.85
C PHE A 164 1.89 -3.51 37.57
N VAL A 165 1.10 -3.62 36.50
CA VAL A 165 1.56 -4.08 35.19
C VAL A 165 1.60 -2.89 34.25
N ALA A 166 2.74 -2.64 33.62
CA ALA A 166 2.85 -1.65 32.55
C ALA A 166 3.13 -2.34 31.21
N GLY A 167 2.17 -2.22 30.29
CA GLY A 167 2.33 -2.65 28.91
C GLY A 167 3.18 -1.65 28.12
N GLY A 168 4.15 -2.13 27.35
CA GLY A 168 4.97 -1.30 26.45
C GLY A 168 5.28 -1.97 25.10
N LEU A 169 5.99 -1.25 24.22
CA LEU A 169 6.56 -1.82 22.99
C LEU A 169 8.01 -2.26 23.28
N LEU A 170 8.21 -3.56 23.53
CA LEU A 170 9.55 -4.19 23.51
C LEU A 170 9.76 -4.76 22.11
N SER A 171 10.85 -4.44 21.43
CA SER A 171 11.07 -4.79 20.01
C SER A 171 11.74 -6.15 19.79
N ASN A 172 12.26 -6.80 20.83
CA ASN A 172 12.93 -8.09 20.67
C ASN A 172 11.94 -9.25 20.48
N ASN A 173 11.38 -9.33 19.27
CA ASN A 173 10.77 -10.54 18.74
C ASN A 173 11.70 -11.08 17.64
N GLU A 174 12.46 -12.13 17.99
CA GLU A 174 13.50 -12.71 17.13
C GLU A 174 12.95 -13.27 15.80
N HIS A 175 11.66 -13.62 15.77
CA HIS A 175 10.97 -14.23 14.64
C HIS A 175 10.10 -13.25 13.83
N ALA A 176 9.89 -12.02 14.31
CA ALA A 176 9.15 -10.97 13.60
C ALA A 176 10.13 -10.01 12.90
N TRP A 177 10.53 -10.36 11.68
CA TRP A 177 11.49 -9.62 10.86
C TRP A 177 11.12 -8.14 10.64
N GLY A 178 9.83 -7.80 10.58
CA GLY A 178 9.36 -6.41 10.45
C GLY A 178 9.32 -5.61 11.76
N LEU A 179 9.61 -6.23 12.90
CA LEU A 179 9.69 -5.60 14.22
C LEU A 179 11.11 -5.61 14.79
N ARG A 180 12.07 -6.26 14.10
CA ARG A 180 13.50 -6.02 14.35
C ARG A 180 13.74 -4.53 14.12
N ARG A 181 14.10 -3.82 15.20
CA ARG A 181 14.53 -2.43 15.09
C ARG A 181 16.02 -2.46 14.79
N ASP A 182 16.39 -2.11 13.56
CA ASP A 182 17.78 -2.12 13.05
C ASP A 182 18.66 -0.99 13.64
N VAL A 183 18.53 -0.72 14.93
CA VAL A 183 19.27 0.33 15.64
C VAL A 183 19.93 -0.28 16.86
N GLN A 184 21.26 -0.35 16.85
CA GLN A 184 22.10 -0.97 17.89
C GLN A 184 21.75 -0.48 19.31
N GLU A 185 21.39 0.80 19.47
CA GLU A 185 21.02 1.36 20.78
C GLU A 185 19.63 0.91 21.26
N THR A 186 18.72 0.57 20.33
CA THR A 186 17.40 0.02 20.69
C THR A 186 17.48 -1.46 21.04
N LEU A 187 18.36 -2.20 20.36
CA LEU A 187 18.73 -3.57 20.75
C LEU A 187 19.36 -3.59 22.14
N ALA A 188 20.31 -2.70 22.43
CA ALA A 188 20.91 -2.57 23.76
C ALA A 188 19.91 -2.16 24.85
N PHE A 189 18.88 -1.37 24.51
CA PHE A 189 17.79 -1.06 25.45
C PHE A 189 16.90 -2.28 25.71
N ASP A 190 16.52 -3.01 24.66
CA ASP A 190 15.74 -4.24 24.80
C ASP A 190 16.50 -5.34 25.54
N GLU A 191 17.81 -5.48 25.31
CA GLU A 191 18.69 -6.41 26.03
C GLU A 191 18.80 -6.07 27.51
N ARG A 192 18.91 -4.77 27.86
CA ARG A 192 18.86 -4.33 29.27
C ARG A 192 17.51 -4.63 29.92
N ILE A 193 16.41 -4.41 29.21
CA ILE A 193 15.08 -4.76 29.71
C ILE A 193 14.93 -6.27 29.86
N LEU A 194 15.42 -7.06 28.90
CA LEU A 194 15.40 -8.52 28.95
C LEU A 194 16.21 -9.06 30.13
N ALA A 195 17.42 -8.53 30.33
CA ALA A 195 18.27 -8.87 31.47
C ALA A 195 17.62 -8.49 32.80
N ALA A 196 17.01 -7.31 32.91
CA ALA A 196 16.29 -6.88 34.10
C ALA A 196 15.03 -7.72 34.37
N LEU A 197 14.27 -8.06 33.33
CA LEU A 197 13.12 -8.96 33.38
C LEU A 197 13.52 -10.33 33.94
N ALA A 198 14.59 -10.91 33.39
CA ALA A 198 15.12 -12.22 33.80
C ALA A 198 15.68 -12.20 35.24
N ALA A 199 16.42 -11.16 35.61
CA ALA A 199 17.05 -11.03 36.93
C ALA A 199 16.09 -10.56 38.04
N GLY A 200 14.94 -9.97 37.67
CA GLY A 200 14.05 -9.30 38.63
C GLY A 200 14.65 -8.06 39.28
N ALA A 201 15.73 -7.53 38.69
CA ALA A 201 16.52 -6.42 39.20
C ALA A 201 16.19 -5.13 38.44
N TRP A 202 15.00 -4.60 38.68
CA TRP A 202 14.45 -3.48 37.91
C TRP A 202 15.17 -2.15 38.10
N ASP A 203 15.85 -1.98 39.24
CA ASP A 203 16.71 -0.82 39.50
C ASP A 203 17.90 -0.75 38.52
N ALA A 204 18.26 -1.89 37.89
CA ALA A 204 19.32 -1.99 36.90
C ALA A 204 18.97 -1.38 35.53
N ILE A 205 17.69 -1.10 35.25
CA ILE A 205 17.27 -0.37 34.04
C ILE A 205 17.72 1.11 34.12
N GLY A 206 17.99 1.61 35.34
CA GLY A 206 18.55 2.94 35.59
C GLY A 206 17.56 4.10 35.39
N THR A 207 17.95 5.29 35.83
CA THR A 207 17.30 6.54 35.40
C THR A 207 17.81 6.88 34.01
N VAL A 208 17.00 6.59 32.99
CA VAL A 208 17.28 7.05 31.63
C VAL A 208 17.37 8.57 31.66
N SER A 209 18.49 9.15 31.22
CA SER A 209 18.65 10.60 31.25
C SER A 209 17.53 11.26 30.43
N PRO A 210 17.02 12.45 30.80
CA PRO A 210 16.01 13.14 30.00
C PRO A 210 16.42 13.32 28.54
N ALA A 211 17.73 13.43 28.26
CA ALA A 211 18.30 13.49 26.93
C ALA A 211 18.27 12.16 26.18
N GLU A 212 18.50 11.01 26.84
CA GLU A 212 18.25 9.69 26.24
C GLU A 212 16.76 9.40 26.07
N ALA A 213 15.92 9.78 27.02
CA ALA A 213 14.48 9.63 26.92
C ALA A 213 13.90 10.51 25.80
N LEU A 214 14.39 11.73 25.62
CA LEU A 214 14.05 12.60 24.48
C LEU A 214 14.61 12.06 23.17
N ARG A 215 15.85 11.55 23.10
CA ARG A 215 16.38 10.93 21.87
C ARG A 215 15.64 9.64 21.49
N ASN A 216 15.20 8.86 22.47
CA ASN A 216 14.40 7.65 22.26
C ASN A 216 12.94 7.98 21.95
N CYS A 217 12.37 9.04 22.51
CA CYS A 217 11.05 9.56 22.13
C CYS A 217 11.07 10.24 20.75
N GLU A 218 12.08 11.04 20.41
CA GLU A 218 12.23 11.68 19.09
C GLU A 218 12.44 10.62 18.01
N ARG A 219 13.16 9.52 18.29
CA ARG A 219 13.29 8.38 17.37
C ARG A 219 12.10 7.42 17.39
N SER A 220 11.40 7.26 18.52
CA SER A 220 10.13 6.53 18.54
C SER A 220 9.05 7.32 17.80
N LEU A 221 9.07 8.66 17.88
CA LEU A 221 8.25 9.56 17.08
C LEU A 221 8.68 9.53 15.61
N PHE A 222 9.95 9.39 15.21
CA PHE A 222 10.25 9.12 13.79
C PHE A 222 9.76 7.74 13.29
N SER A 223 9.40 6.81 14.19
CA SER A 223 8.69 5.56 13.86
C SER A 223 7.18 5.59 14.17
N ALA A 224 6.68 6.67 14.78
CA ALA A 224 5.30 6.81 15.27
C ALA A 224 4.69 8.22 15.05
N SER A 225 5.30 9.07 14.23
CA SER A 225 4.82 10.40 13.86
C SER A 225 3.89 10.25 12.67
N CYS A 226 2.68 9.77 12.96
CA CYS A 226 1.52 10.55 12.57
C CYS A 226 1.31 11.53 13.72
N ASP A 227 1.61 12.82 13.53
CA ASP A 227 1.06 13.84 14.42
C ASP A 227 0.60 15.07 13.64
N VAL A 228 -0.73 15.15 13.58
CA VAL A 228 -1.51 16.33 13.98
C VAL A 228 -0.92 17.66 13.55
N HIS A 229 -1.34 18.12 12.37
CA HIS A 229 -1.26 19.52 12.02
C HIS A 229 -2.05 20.37 13.03
N GLN A 230 -1.32 21.24 13.72
CA GLN A 230 -1.84 22.49 14.28
C GLN A 230 -2.52 23.30 13.16
N HIS A 231 -3.84 23.36 13.18
CA HIS A 231 -4.55 24.52 12.64
C HIS A 231 -4.41 25.66 13.65
N GLN A 232 -3.52 26.62 13.39
CA GLN A 232 -3.77 28.03 13.75
C GLN A 232 -3.18 28.99 12.71
N GLY A 233 -4.07 29.68 11.99
CA GLY A 233 -3.88 31.06 11.57
C GLY A 233 -5.18 31.79 11.94
N LEU A 234 -5.21 32.94 12.61
CA LEU A 234 -4.26 34.05 12.75
C LEU A 234 -4.59 34.84 14.07
N PRO A 235 -3.97 36.00 14.37
CA PRO A 235 -2.71 36.20 15.08
C PRO A 235 -2.89 36.90 16.45
N TRP A 236 -1.91 36.81 17.37
CA TRP A 236 -1.88 37.66 18.57
C TRP A 236 -1.20 39.00 18.26
N PRO A 237 -1.82 40.17 18.55
CA PRO A 237 -1.14 41.45 18.39
C PRO A 237 -0.28 41.77 19.62
N ARG A 238 0.99 42.10 19.39
CA ARG A 238 1.76 42.93 20.31
C ARG A 238 1.41 44.39 20.04
N SER A 239 0.85 45.10 21.03
CA SER A 239 1.31 46.44 21.43
C SER A 239 0.35 47.08 22.44
N SER A 240 0.94 47.50 23.56
CA SER A 240 0.46 48.55 24.46
C SER A 240 0.21 49.88 23.74
N GLY A 241 -0.86 50.57 24.14
CA GLY A 241 -1.28 51.92 23.70
C GLY A 241 -2.75 51.84 23.26
N GLY A 242 -3.75 52.40 23.93
CA GLY A 242 -3.84 53.72 24.54
C GLY A 242 -5.07 54.43 23.95
N VAL A 243 -6.14 54.53 24.77
CA VAL A 243 -7.18 55.60 24.75
C VAL A 243 -8.39 55.49 23.78
N ARG A 244 -9.56 55.25 24.42
CA ARG A 244 -10.96 55.77 24.24
C ARG A 244 -11.69 55.71 22.88
N ALA A 245 -12.89 55.08 22.88
CA ALA A 245 -14.20 55.77 22.84
C ALA A 245 -15.42 54.81 22.96
N ARG A 246 -16.25 55.07 23.98
CA ARG A 246 -17.75 55.18 24.05
C ARG A 246 -18.55 54.99 22.72
N LEU A 247 -19.82 54.53 22.62
CA LEU A 247 -20.95 54.23 23.54
C LEU A 247 -22.15 53.68 22.70
N ILE A 248 -23.18 53.15 23.40
CA ILE A 248 -24.64 53.03 23.07
C ILE A 248 -25.12 51.65 22.54
N ARG A 249 -25.76 50.76 23.34
CA ARG A 249 -27.15 50.66 23.92
C ARG A 249 -28.23 50.18 22.91
N ARG A 250 -28.78 48.95 23.10
CA ARG A 250 -30.11 48.59 23.71
C ARG A 250 -31.24 48.52 22.63
N VAL A 251 -32.23 47.61 22.54
CA VAL A 251 -33.22 47.02 23.49
C VAL A 251 -33.98 45.84 22.80
N THR A 252 -34.42 44.83 23.56
CA THR A 252 -35.51 43.84 23.29
C THR A 252 -36.84 44.29 23.93
N PRO A 253 -38.08 43.83 23.57
CA PRO A 253 -38.69 42.67 24.29
C PRO A 253 -39.90 41.89 23.66
N ALA A 254 -40.10 40.64 24.16
CA ALA A 254 -41.35 39.91 24.57
C ALA A 254 -42.49 39.60 23.57
N ALA A 255 -43.37 38.56 23.67
CA ALA A 255 -43.64 37.34 24.48
C ALA A 255 -44.81 36.55 23.77
N ARG A 256 -45.17 35.26 23.93
CA ARG A 256 -45.88 34.51 25.03
C ARG A 256 -46.12 33.04 24.57
N GLN A 257 -45.85 31.99 25.39
CA GLN A 257 -46.75 31.05 26.14
C GLN A 257 -47.80 30.24 25.31
N GLY A 258 -48.09 28.94 25.49
CA GLY A 258 -47.87 27.97 26.60
C GLY A 258 -48.06 26.47 26.17
N GLY A 259 -47.95 25.54 27.14
CA GLY A 259 -47.69 24.07 26.97
C GLY A 259 -48.88 23.09 26.77
N PRO A 260 -48.91 21.92 27.44
CA PRO A 260 -48.42 20.62 26.92
C PRO A 260 -49.45 19.46 26.91
N GLY A 261 -49.15 18.31 26.28
CA GLY A 261 -49.96 17.07 26.40
C GLY A 261 -49.39 15.84 25.67
N SER A 262 -49.47 14.67 26.30
CA SER A 262 -48.69 13.44 26.06
C SER A 262 -49.47 12.25 25.48
N ILE A 263 -48.77 11.42 24.68
CA ILE A 263 -48.64 9.94 24.66
C ILE A 263 -49.91 9.04 24.71
N LEU A 264 -49.99 8.12 23.72
CA LEU A 264 -50.36 6.66 23.71
C LEU A 264 -50.84 6.34 22.26
N GLY A 265 -50.58 5.24 21.55
CA GLY A 265 -49.93 3.95 21.79
C GLY A 265 -50.48 2.95 20.74
N THR A 266 -49.58 2.28 20.00
CA THR A 266 -49.64 0.90 19.45
C THR A 266 -50.70 0.42 18.42
N ALA A 267 -50.14 -0.16 17.33
CA ALA A 267 -50.36 -1.52 16.77
C ALA A 267 -51.38 -1.80 15.63
N ASP A 268 -50.87 -2.64 14.73
CA ASP A 268 -51.47 -3.66 13.84
C ASP A 268 -52.09 -3.32 12.47
N ALA A 269 -51.45 -3.92 11.44
CA ALA A 269 -51.99 -4.29 10.12
C ALA A 269 -52.98 -5.50 10.29
N PRO A 270 -53.81 -5.96 9.29
CA PRO A 270 -53.48 -6.07 7.85
C PRO A 270 -54.66 -6.02 6.84
N ALA A 271 -54.34 -6.36 5.58
CA ALA A 271 -55.18 -6.97 4.54
C ALA A 271 -55.94 -6.07 3.50
N ARG A 272 -55.62 -6.35 2.22
CA ARG A 272 -56.32 -6.00 0.95
C ARG A 272 -57.73 -6.69 0.90
N PRO A 273 -58.63 -6.55 -0.13
CA PRO A 273 -58.44 -6.01 -1.49
C PRO A 273 -59.66 -5.32 -2.20
N ARG A 274 -59.43 -4.92 -3.48
CA ARG A 274 -60.37 -4.87 -4.63
C ARG A 274 -61.44 -3.75 -4.72
N ARG A 275 -61.32 -2.91 -5.77
CA ARG A 275 -62.17 -2.83 -7.00
C ARG A 275 -61.75 -1.57 -7.79
N ALA A 276 -61.17 -1.75 -8.98
CA ALA A 276 -61.84 -1.68 -10.28
C ALA A 276 -62.36 -0.27 -10.60
N HIS A 277 -61.76 0.40 -11.59
CA HIS A 277 -62.46 1.14 -12.65
C HIS A 277 -61.61 1.14 -13.92
N ALA A 278 -62.25 0.69 -14.99
CA ALA A 278 -61.76 0.68 -16.35
C ALA A 278 -61.91 2.07 -16.97
N GLY A 279 -61.02 2.43 -17.89
CA GLY A 279 -61.22 3.56 -18.78
C GLY A 279 -59.95 3.98 -19.51
N GLY A 280 -59.91 3.75 -20.83
CA GLY A 280 -59.05 4.50 -21.76
C GLY A 280 -57.83 3.76 -22.32
N ILE A 281 -58.05 2.89 -23.29
CA ILE A 281 -57.04 2.45 -24.26
C ILE A 281 -57.22 3.30 -25.54
N HIS A 282 -56.08 3.59 -26.20
CA HIS A 282 -55.85 4.31 -27.47
C HIS A 282 -55.59 5.81 -27.40
N MET A 283 -54.31 6.19 -27.20
CA MET A 283 -53.53 6.91 -28.22
C MET A 283 -52.04 6.93 -27.84
N VAL A 284 -51.35 5.82 -28.07
CA VAL A 284 -49.88 5.78 -28.14
C VAL A 284 -49.55 5.35 -29.56
N THR A 285 -48.76 6.17 -30.24
CA THR A 285 -47.87 5.93 -31.39
C THR A 285 -47.97 7.15 -32.31
N ILE A 286 -46.81 7.67 -32.74
CA ILE A 286 -46.60 8.91 -33.52
C ILE A 286 -46.36 10.17 -32.65
N LEU A 287 -45.32 10.15 -31.81
CA LEU A 287 -44.58 11.37 -31.41
C LEU A 287 -43.14 11.09 -30.95
N SER A 288 -42.56 9.95 -31.33
CA SER A 288 -41.16 9.58 -31.00
C SER A 288 -40.27 9.31 -32.21
N LEU A 289 -40.76 9.53 -33.44
CA LEU A 289 -40.00 9.29 -34.68
C LEU A 289 -39.55 10.56 -35.42
N ALA A 290 -39.88 11.76 -34.91
CA ALA A 290 -39.48 13.03 -35.50
C ALA A 290 -38.30 13.74 -34.78
N ALA A 291 -37.71 13.11 -33.75
CA ALA A 291 -36.54 13.63 -33.03
C ALA A 291 -35.20 12.99 -33.45
N LEU A 292 -35.20 12.18 -34.52
CA LEU A 292 -33.98 11.50 -35.05
C LEU A 292 -33.47 12.06 -36.38
N ILE A 293 -34.06 13.14 -36.91
CA ILE A 293 -33.58 13.80 -38.13
C ILE A 293 -33.67 15.32 -37.91
N GLY A 294 -32.64 15.92 -37.30
CA GLY A 294 -32.62 17.38 -37.19
C GLY A 294 -31.75 17.99 -36.10
N ALA A 295 -30.47 17.63 -36.02
CA ALA A 295 -29.40 18.55 -35.64
C ALA A 295 -28.02 17.92 -35.93
N ALA A 296 -27.82 17.42 -37.15
CA ALA A 296 -26.48 17.43 -37.73
C ALA A 296 -26.12 18.90 -37.99
N THR A 297 -25.78 19.64 -36.93
CA THR A 297 -24.91 20.79 -37.11
C THR A 297 -23.68 20.23 -37.78
N ARG A 298 -23.41 20.66 -39.03
CA ARG A 298 -22.14 20.38 -39.70
C ARG A 298 -21.05 20.93 -38.78
N SER A 299 -20.51 20.07 -37.91
CA SER A 299 -19.24 20.33 -37.27
C SER A 299 -18.27 20.64 -38.40
N GLY A 300 -17.56 21.76 -38.32
CA GLY A 300 -16.50 22.05 -39.28
C GLY A 300 -15.50 20.90 -39.40
N PRO A 301 -14.57 20.98 -40.35
CA PRO A 301 -13.56 19.95 -40.56
C PRO A 301 -12.89 19.48 -39.25
N ALA A 302 -12.66 18.18 -39.13
CA ALA A 302 -11.98 17.59 -37.99
C ALA A 302 -10.48 17.98 -37.97
N ASP A 303 -9.87 17.98 -36.79
CA ASP A 303 -8.42 18.23 -36.65
C ASP A 303 -7.60 17.01 -37.11
N LEU A 304 -8.13 15.81 -36.83
CA LEU A 304 -7.53 14.53 -37.17
C LEU A 304 -8.60 13.55 -37.65
N VAL A 305 -8.33 12.84 -38.74
CA VAL A 305 -9.10 11.67 -39.17
C VAL A 305 -8.17 10.47 -39.25
N VAL A 306 -8.54 9.40 -38.56
CA VAL A 306 -7.91 8.08 -38.65
C VAL A 306 -8.82 7.21 -39.51
N ARG A 307 -8.25 6.60 -40.55
CA ARG A 307 -8.98 5.83 -41.54
C ARG A 307 -8.15 4.66 -42.05
N ASP A 308 -8.79 3.77 -42.80
CA ASP A 308 -8.20 2.56 -43.35
C ASP A 308 -7.55 1.74 -42.22
N ALA A 309 -8.35 1.43 -41.20
CA ALA A 309 -7.90 0.84 -39.95
C ALA A 309 -8.87 -0.25 -39.47
N ARG A 310 -8.38 -1.17 -38.63
CA ARG A 310 -9.22 -2.07 -37.81
C ARG A 310 -9.31 -1.50 -36.40
N ILE A 311 -10.43 -0.87 -36.05
CA ILE A 311 -10.59 -0.21 -34.75
C ILE A 311 -11.38 -1.13 -33.82
N TYR A 312 -10.80 -1.48 -32.68
CA TYR A 312 -11.53 -2.05 -31.55
C TYR A 312 -11.87 -0.92 -30.59
N THR A 313 -13.14 -0.74 -30.25
CA THR A 313 -13.58 0.42 -29.46
C THR A 313 -13.66 0.14 -27.96
N ALA A 314 -13.67 -1.14 -27.57
CA ALA A 314 -14.06 -1.62 -26.23
C ALA A 314 -15.45 -1.14 -25.74
N ALA A 315 -16.27 -0.56 -26.63
CA ALA A 315 -17.65 -0.17 -26.35
C ALA A 315 -18.60 -1.32 -26.75
N PRO A 316 -19.39 -1.90 -25.83
CA PRO A 316 -20.25 -3.04 -26.15
C PRO A 316 -21.25 -2.79 -27.29
N ALA A 317 -21.75 -1.56 -27.43
CA ALA A 317 -22.71 -1.21 -28.47
C ALA A 317 -22.10 -1.16 -29.88
N HIS A 318 -20.81 -0.84 -29.99
CA HIS A 318 -20.11 -0.67 -31.27
C HIS A 318 -18.69 -1.23 -31.17
N PRO A 319 -18.51 -2.55 -31.01
CA PRO A 319 -17.23 -3.16 -30.62
C PRO A 319 -16.11 -2.94 -31.64
N THR A 320 -16.45 -2.72 -32.91
CA THR A 320 -15.52 -2.51 -34.00
C THR A 320 -15.92 -1.32 -34.89
N ALA A 321 -14.93 -0.68 -35.51
CA ALA A 321 -15.09 0.38 -36.50
C ALA A 321 -13.90 0.37 -37.51
N HIS A 322 -14.00 1.18 -38.56
CA HIS A 322 -12.97 1.31 -39.60
C HIS A 322 -12.33 2.70 -39.66
N ALA A 323 -13.00 3.71 -39.12
CA ALA A 323 -12.50 5.07 -39.08
C ALA A 323 -12.99 5.85 -37.84
N LEU A 324 -12.24 6.88 -37.43
CA LEU A 324 -12.65 7.85 -36.42
C LEU A 324 -12.18 9.26 -36.77
N ALA A 325 -12.92 10.26 -36.30
CA ALA A 325 -12.60 11.68 -36.46
C ALA A 325 -12.50 12.37 -35.10
N VAL A 326 -11.56 13.31 -34.98
CA VAL A 326 -11.20 13.98 -33.73
C VAL A 326 -11.21 15.50 -33.95
N THR A 327 -11.87 16.21 -33.03
CA THR A 327 -11.88 17.67 -32.96
C THR A 327 -11.62 18.10 -31.53
N ARG A 328 -10.66 19.02 -31.33
CA ARG A 328 -10.21 19.54 -30.03
C ARG A 328 -9.93 18.43 -29.02
N GLY A 329 -9.27 17.37 -29.48
CA GLY A 329 -8.89 16.23 -28.65
C GLY A 329 -10.03 15.27 -28.28
N ARG A 330 -11.24 15.45 -28.82
CA ARG A 330 -12.39 14.57 -28.58
C ARG A 330 -12.86 13.88 -29.85
N ILE A 331 -13.34 12.66 -29.71
CA ILE A 331 -13.90 11.86 -30.80
C ILE A 331 -15.26 12.46 -31.19
N VAL A 332 -15.41 12.84 -32.47
CA VAL A 332 -16.66 13.40 -33.01
C VAL A 332 -17.40 12.44 -33.94
N ALA A 333 -16.70 11.42 -34.45
CA ALA A 333 -17.29 10.32 -35.20
C ALA A 333 -16.43 9.06 -35.04
N VAL A 334 -17.06 7.90 -35.00
CA VAL A 334 -16.42 6.57 -35.02
C VAL A 334 -17.37 5.62 -35.76
N GLY A 335 -16.87 4.88 -36.75
CA GLY A 335 -17.71 4.07 -37.61
C GLY A 335 -17.00 3.68 -38.90
N GLU A 336 -17.70 3.79 -40.02
CA GLU A 336 -17.19 3.48 -41.35
C GLU A 336 -16.49 4.68 -42.00
N GLU A 337 -15.74 4.43 -43.09
CA GLU A 337 -15.07 5.46 -43.89
C GLU A 337 -16.02 6.59 -44.32
N ALA A 338 -17.27 6.22 -44.66
CA ALA A 338 -18.28 7.16 -45.11
C ALA A 338 -18.70 8.16 -44.03
N ASP A 339 -18.58 7.79 -42.74
CA ASP A 339 -18.99 8.62 -41.61
C ASP A 339 -17.97 9.73 -41.33
N VAL A 340 -16.68 9.48 -41.59
CA VAL A 340 -15.61 10.45 -41.33
C VAL A 340 -15.20 11.27 -42.55
N ARG A 341 -15.42 10.74 -43.77
CA ARG A 341 -15.01 11.41 -45.02
C ARG A 341 -15.53 12.84 -45.16
N PRO A 342 -16.79 13.17 -44.81
CA PRO A 342 -17.29 14.55 -44.88
C PRO A 342 -16.61 15.52 -43.90
N LEU A 343 -15.89 15.00 -42.90
CA LEU A 343 -15.19 15.79 -41.88
C LEU A 343 -13.75 16.12 -42.29
N ILE A 344 -13.27 15.64 -43.45
CA ILE A 344 -11.94 15.95 -43.97
C ILE A 344 -11.97 17.30 -44.68
N GLY A 345 -11.20 18.26 -44.17
CA GLY A 345 -10.97 19.55 -44.81
C GLY A 345 -9.49 19.86 -45.04
N PRO A 346 -9.16 21.04 -45.58
CA PRO A 346 -7.79 21.38 -46.01
C PRO A 346 -6.72 21.34 -44.91
N LYS A 347 -7.12 21.48 -43.65
CA LYS A 347 -6.22 21.46 -42.47
C LYS A 347 -6.30 20.15 -41.67
N THR A 348 -7.19 19.23 -42.06
CA THR A 348 -7.37 17.96 -41.36
C THR A 348 -6.15 17.08 -41.57
N ARG A 349 -5.52 16.65 -40.48
CA ARG A 349 -4.47 15.64 -40.56
C ARG A 349 -5.12 14.28 -40.81
N VAL A 350 -4.80 13.64 -41.91
CA VAL A 350 -5.33 12.31 -42.25
C VAL A 350 -4.27 11.24 -41.96
N LEU A 351 -4.61 10.27 -41.12
CA LEU A 351 -3.82 9.07 -40.86
C LEU A 351 -4.51 7.88 -41.53
N ALA A 352 -4.07 7.54 -42.75
CA ALA A 352 -4.44 6.29 -43.40
C ALA A 352 -3.52 5.18 -42.87
N LEU A 353 -4.11 4.16 -42.24
CA LEU A 353 -3.34 3.17 -41.49
C LEU A 353 -3.09 1.86 -42.25
N GLY A 354 -3.59 1.67 -43.47
CA GLY A 354 -3.30 0.48 -44.27
C GLY A 354 -3.83 -0.81 -43.64
N GLY A 355 -5.02 -0.77 -43.03
CA GLY A 355 -5.64 -1.89 -42.33
C GLY A 355 -5.01 -2.27 -40.98
N LYS A 356 -4.10 -1.45 -40.44
CA LYS A 356 -3.50 -1.67 -39.12
C LYS A 356 -4.52 -1.51 -38.00
N THR A 357 -4.19 -2.04 -36.83
CA THR A 357 -5.12 -2.10 -35.71
C THR A 357 -5.02 -0.87 -34.81
N VAL A 358 -6.17 -0.37 -34.39
CA VAL A 358 -6.33 0.70 -33.41
C VAL A 358 -7.07 0.13 -32.20
N LEU A 359 -6.52 0.35 -31.01
CA LEU A 359 -7.16 0.01 -29.74
C LEU A 359 -7.45 1.29 -28.97
N PRO A 360 -8.40 1.28 -28.00
CA PRO A 360 -8.47 2.35 -27.01
C PRO A 360 -7.12 2.43 -26.29
N GLY A 361 -6.76 3.62 -25.82
CA GLY A 361 -5.49 3.79 -25.15
C GLY A 361 -5.38 2.89 -23.92
N LEU A 362 -4.25 2.18 -23.79
CA LEU A 362 -4.06 1.14 -22.78
C LEU A 362 -3.71 1.76 -21.42
N ILE A 363 -4.19 1.14 -20.36
CA ILE A 363 -4.04 1.59 -18.98
C ILE A 363 -3.42 0.47 -18.16
N ASP A 364 -2.28 0.75 -17.53
CA ASP A 364 -1.71 -0.15 -16.52
C ASP A 364 -2.28 0.23 -15.15
N SER A 365 -3.12 -0.65 -14.60
CA SER A 365 -3.84 -0.36 -13.35
C SER A 365 -3.00 -0.57 -12.08
N HIS A 366 -1.73 -0.97 -12.22
CA HIS A 366 -0.77 -1.10 -11.11
C HIS A 366 0.68 -1.14 -11.63
N GLY A 367 1.47 -0.10 -11.35
CA GLY A 367 2.91 -0.11 -11.59
C GLY A 367 3.67 0.87 -10.69
N HIS A 368 4.99 0.88 -10.81
CA HIS A 368 5.88 1.73 -10.02
C HIS A 368 6.76 2.62 -10.91
N MET A 369 6.31 3.85 -11.17
CA MET A 369 6.88 4.75 -12.16
C MET A 369 8.32 5.17 -11.84
N LEU A 370 8.61 5.52 -10.58
CA LEU A 370 9.97 5.88 -10.19
C LEU A 370 10.93 4.69 -10.34
N ASN A 371 10.47 3.48 -9.99
CA ASN A 371 11.27 2.27 -10.09
C ASN A 371 11.58 1.94 -11.55
N LEU A 372 10.60 2.07 -12.45
CA LEU A 372 10.83 1.96 -13.89
C LEU A 372 11.83 3.02 -14.38
N GLY A 373 11.64 4.28 -14.01
CA GLY A 373 12.54 5.38 -14.39
C GLY A 373 13.97 5.21 -13.88
N SER A 374 14.12 4.63 -12.68
CA SER A 374 15.40 4.26 -12.10
C SER A 374 16.03 3.12 -12.89
N ARG A 375 15.28 2.05 -13.20
CA ARG A 375 15.77 0.93 -14.01
C ARG A 375 16.20 1.34 -15.41
N LEU A 376 15.48 2.26 -16.05
CA LEU A 376 15.86 2.84 -17.35
C LEU A 376 17.12 3.73 -17.25
N SER A 377 17.38 4.27 -16.06
CA SER A 377 18.59 5.05 -15.78
C SER A 377 19.77 4.17 -15.38
N ASP A 378 19.56 2.94 -14.95
CA ASP A 378 20.63 2.01 -14.61
C ASP A 378 21.28 1.40 -15.86
N VAL A 379 22.49 0.86 -15.71
CA VAL A 379 23.13 0.02 -16.73
C VAL A 379 22.52 -1.38 -16.66
N ASP A 380 21.77 -1.76 -17.69
CA ASP A 380 21.27 -3.13 -17.84
C ASP A 380 22.39 -4.05 -18.31
N VAL A 381 22.77 -5.02 -17.47
CA VAL A 381 23.81 -6.00 -17.75
C VAL A 381 23.26 -7.44 -17.83
N VAL A 382 21.92 -7.60 -17.92
CA VAL A 382 21.27 -8.89 -18.16
C VAL A 382 21.75 -9.48 -19.50
N GLY A 383 21.95 -10.81 -19.51
CA GLY A 383 22.32 -11.59 -20.69
C GLY A 383 23.70 -11.26 -21.25
N THR A 384 24.59 -10.70 -20.43
CA THR A 384 25.99 -10.48 -20.83
C THR A 384 26.74 -11.82 -20.83
N PRO A 385 27.37 -12.23 -21.94
CA PRO A 385 28.00 -13.55 -22.04
C PRO A 385 29.35 -13.65 -21.31
N THR A 386 29.91 -12.52 -20.87
CA THR A 386 31.19 -12.46 -20.16
C THR A 386 31.22 -11.28 -19.20
N TYR A 387 32.10 -11.34 -18.20
CA TYR A 387 32.39 -10.20 -17.32
C TYR A 387 32.94 -8.98 -18.09
N GLN A 388 33.73 -9.19 -19.15
CA GLN A 388 34.18 -8.09 -19.99
C GLN A 388 33.01 -7.35 -20.67
N ALA A 389 31.98 -8.08 -21.13
CA ALA A 389 30.78 -7.45 -21.69
C ALA A 389 30.01 -6.62 -20.65
N VAL A 390 30.04 -7.00 -19.37
CA VAL A 390 29.53 -6.15 -18.27
C VAL A 390 30.33 -4.85 -18.21
N ILE A 391 31.67 -4.95 -18.15
CA ILE A 391 32.57 -3.79 -18.08
C ILE A 391 32.34 -2.87 -19.28
N ASP A 392 32.22 -3.40 -20.49
CA ASP A 392 32.01 -2.60 -21.71
C ASP A 392 30.71 -1.78 -21.64
N ARG A 393 29.62 -2.35 -21.10
CA ARG A 393 28.37 -1.61 -20.86
C ARG A 393 28.54 -0.52 -19.81
N VAL A 394 29.31 -0.76 -18.74
CA VAL A 394 29.62 0.27 -17.73
C VAL A 394 30.50 1.37 -18.32
N VAL A 395 31.52 1.05 -19.11
CA VAL A 395 32.39 2.02 -19.80
C VAL A 395 31.57 2.88 -20.76
N ALA A 396 30.64 2.28 -21.51
CA ALA A 396 29.75 3.02 -22.39
C ALA A 396 28.90 4.03 -21.61
N ARG A 397 28.43 3.65 -20.41
CA ARG A 397 27.73 4.58 -19.51
C ARG A 397 28.67 5.66 -18.96
N ALA A 398 29.85 5.30 -18.52
CA ALA A 398 30.82 6.24 -17.94
C ALA A 398 31.15 7.40 -18.89
N ARG A 399 31.22 7.15 -20.21
CA ARG A 399 31.48 8.17 -21.24
C ARG A 399 30.46 9.31 -21.28
N VAL A 400 29.23 9.07 -20.80
CA VAL A 400 28.14 10.05 -20.80
C VAL A 400 27.71 10.47 -19.39
N THR A 401 28.40 9.97 -18.37
CA THR A 401 28.18 10.32 -16.96
C THR A 401 29.24 11.32 -16.52
N ALA A 402 28.87 12.35 -15.77
CA ALA A 402 29.86 13.32 -15.28
C ALA A 402 30.81 12.65 -14.26
N LYS A 403 32.10 13.00 -14.30
CA LYS A 403 33.13 12.43 -13.40
C LYS A 403 32.69 12.51 -11.94
N GLY A 404 32.95 11.45 -11.17
CA GLY A 404 32.57 11.32 -9.76
C GLY A 404 31.11 10.94 -9.51
N GLN A 405 30.23 10.95 -10.52
CA GLN A 405 28.85 10.47 -10.36
C GLN A 405 28.79 8.95 -10.37
N TRP A 406 27.89 8.40 -9.56
CA TRP A 406 27.62 6.97 -9.45
C TRP A 406 27.12 6.38 -10.76
N ILE A 407 27.65 5.20 -11.10
CA ILE A 407 27.10 4.34 -12.14
C ILE A 407 26.47 3.14 -11.46
N LEU A 408 25.13 3.09 -11.52
CA LEU A 408 24.34 1.99 -11.00
C LEU A 408 23.96 1.06 -12.14
N GLY A 409 23.93 -0.24 -11.86
CA GLY A 409 23.51 -1.24 -12.83
C GLY A 409 22.90 -2.47 -12.16
N ARG A 410 22.29 -3.34 -12.97
CA ARG A 410 21.70 -4.60 -12.50
C ARG A 410 21.72 -5.66 -13.58
N GLY A 411 21.80 -6.91 -13.15
CA GLY A 411 21.48 -8.07 -13.99
C GLY A 411 22.64 -8.98 -14.32
N TRP A 412 23.81 -8.78 -13.71
CA TRP A 412 24.92 -9.68 -13.96
C TRP A 412 24.61 -11.04 -13.33
N ASP A 413 25.00 -12.10 -14.02
CA ASP A 413 24.96 -13.46 -13.51
C ASP A 413 26.22 -14.17 -13.98
N GLN A 414 27.07 -14.56 -13.03
CA GLN A 414 28.29 -15.27 -13.35
C GLN A 414 28.02 -16.65 -13.95
N ASN A 415 26.82 -17.22 -13.73
CA ASN A 415 26.43 -18.50 -14.32
C ASN A 415 26.26 -18.42 -15.85
N ASP A 416 26.10 -17.22 -16.41
CA ASP A 416 26.04 -17.01 -17.86
C ASP A 416 27.44 -16.97 -18.50
N TRP A 417 28.52 -16.97 -17.70
CA TRP A 417 29.90 -16.78 -18.17
C TRP A 417 30.71 -18.08 -18.17
N PRO A 418 31.71 -18.22 -19.07
CA PRO A 418 32.53 -19.44 -19.13
C PRO A 418 33.26 -19.81 -17.82
N ALA A 419 33.68 -18.83 -17.03
CA ALA A 419 34.48 -19.06 -15.82
C ALA A 419 33.62 -19.42 -14.58
N THR A 420 32.31 -19.14 -14.60
CA THR A 420 31.28 -19.30 -13.54
C THR A 420 31.60 -18.83 -12.11
N ALA A 421 32.85 -18.45 -11.82
CA ALA A 421 33.30 -17.89 -10.57
C ALA A 421 32.78 -16.45 -10.40
N MET A 422 32.64 -16.04 -9.14
CA MET A 422 32.32 -14.65 -8.81
C MET A 422 33.40 -13.71 -9.38
N PRO A 423 33.02 -12.54 -9.94
CA PRO A 423 33.97 -11.56 -10.44
C PRO A 423 34.72 -10.86 -9.29
N ASP A 424 35.85 -10.24 -9.62
CA ASP A 424 36.53 -9.27 -8.76
C ASP A 424 36.41 -7.84 -9.32
N HIS A 425 36.70 -6.85 -8.51
CA HIS A 425 36.57 -5.44 -8.86
C HIS A 425 37.71 -4.90 -9.72
N HIS A 426 38.84 -5.59 -9.87
CA HIS A 426 40.07 -4.99 -10.38
C HIS A 426 39.94 -4.52 -11.83
N ALA A 427 39.35 -5.36 -12.69
CA ALA A 427 39.13 -5.03 -14.10
C ALA A 427 38.16 -3.85 -14.27
N LEU A 428 37.06 -3.85 -13.51
CA LEU A 428 36.08 -2.76 -13.49
C LEU A 428 36.70 -1.45 -12.97
N SER A 429 37.52 -1.54 -11.93
CA SER A 429 38.18 -0.37 -11.31
C SER A 429 39.19 0.27 -12.27
N ARG A 430 39.95 -0.52 -13.02
CA ARG A 430 40.85 -0.01 -14.07
C ARG A 430 40.10 0.62 -15.23
N ALA A 431 38.97 0.04 -15.62
CA ALA A 431 38.18 0.52 -16.76
C ALA A 431 37.44 1.83 -16.46
N VAL A 432 37.01 2.04 -15.21
CA VAL A 432 36.23 3.20 -14.80
C VAL A 432 36.70 3.73 -13.43
N PRO A 433 37.91 4.32 -13.34
CA PRO A 433 38.49 4.75 -12.06
C PRO A 433 37.84 6.03 -11.50
N ASP A 434 37.30 6.88 -12.37
CA ASP A 434 36.76 8.20 -12.02
C ASP A 434 35.30 8.16 -11.51
N HIS A 435 34.68 6.98 -11.45
CA HIS A 435 33.28 6.83 -11.03
C HIS A 435 33.13 5.71 -9.99
N PRO A 436 32.38 5.92 -8.91
CA PRO A 436 31.93 4.80 -8.08
C PRO A 436 30.89 3.97 -8.84
N VAL A 437 31.04 2.65 -8.81
CA VAL A 437 30.16 1.71 -9.53
C VAL A 437 29.54 0.71 -8.55
N ARG A 438 28.24 0.45 -8.69
CA ARG A 438 27.54 -0.65 -8.01
C ARG A 438 26.63 -1.39 -9.01
N LEU A 439 26.89 -2.68 -9.21
CA LEU A 439 26.10 -3.54 -10.09
C LEU A 439 25.40 -4.62 -9.26
N THR A 440 24.07 -4.64 -9.29
CA THR A 440 23.26 -5.65 -8.60
C THR A 440 23.23 -6.95 -9.39
N ARG A 441 23.39 -8.09 -8.72
CA ARG A 441 23.23 -9.41 -9.34
C ARG A 441 21.78 -9.62 -9.81
N ILE A 442 21.55 -10.50 -10.78
CA ILE A 442 20.23 -10.76 -11.36
C ILE A 442 19.15 -11.16 -10.36
N ASP A 443 19.53 -11.82 -9.25
CA ASP A 443 18.64 -12.27 -8.18
C ASP A 443 18.38 -11.18 -7.12
N GLY A 444 19.16 -10.10 -7.12
CA GLY A 444 19.09 -9.07 -6.10
C GLY A 444 19.72 -9.43 -4.75
N HIS A 445 20.53 -10.49 -4.65
CA HIS A 445 21.17 -10.92 -3.39
C HIS A 445 22.68 -10.65 -3.33
N ALA A 446 23.26 -10.09 -4.38
CA ALA A 446 24.66 -9.63 -4.36
C ALA A 446 24.83 -8.31 -5.11
N ALA A 447 25.91 -7.60 -4.80
CA ALA A 447 26.37 -6.43 -5.54
C ALA A 447 27.87 -6.56 -5.85
N LEU A 448 28.27 -6.19 -7.07
CA LEU A 448 29.66 -5.98 -7.44
C LEU A 448 29.95 -4.48 -7.43
N VAL A 449 30.97 -4.07 -6.69
CA VAL A 449 31.40 -2.68 -6.54
C VAL A 449 32.85 -2.49 -6.97
N ASN A 450 33.20 -1.31 -7.45
CA ASN A 450 34.59 -0.99 -7.80
C ASN A 450 35.38 -0.41 -6.61
N ALA A 451 36.69 -0.24 -6.78
CA ALA A 451 37.57 0.30 -5.74
C ALA A 451 37.10 1.67 -5.23
N LYS A 452 36.62 2.55 -6.12
CA LYS A 452 36.12 3.87 -5.76
C LYS A 452 34.88 3.80 -4.85
N ALA A 453 33.97 2.87 -5.11
CA ALA A 453 32.79 2.66 -4.26
C ALA A 453 33.17 2.08 -2.89
N MET A 454 34.14 1.15 -2.83
CA MET A 454 34.66 0.63 -1.57
C MET A 454 35.39 1.71 -0.75
N GLU A 455 36.17 2.58 -1.40
CA GLU A 455 36.83 3.74 -0.77
C GLU A 455 35.81 4.67 -0.09
N LEU A 456 34.72 5.00 -0.80
CA LEU A 456 33.64 5.83 -0.26
C LEU A 456 32.91 5.16 0.91
N ALA A 457 32.77 3.84 0.88
CA ALA A 457 32.10 3.05 1.91
C ALA A 457 33.02 2.65 3.08
N HIS A 458 34.31 3.02 3.03
CA HIS A 458 35.33 2.60 4.00
C HIS A 458 35.43 1.07 4.15
N ILE A 459 35.25 0.34 3.05
CA ILE A 459 35.45 -1.12 3.02
C ILE A 459 36.94 -1.40 2.82
N THR A 460 37.50 -2.14 3.77
CA THR A 460 38.92 -2.50 3.89
C THR A 460 39.02 -3.99 4.21
N ARG A 461 40.24 -4.52 4.20
CA ARG A 461 40.54 -5.89 4.65
C ARG A 461 40.07 -6.15 6.09
N GLU A 462 40.07 -5.13 6.94
CA GLU A 462 39.68 -5.23 8.34
C GLU A 462 38.18 -5.03 8.57
N THR A 463 37.40 -4.74 7.52
CA THR A 463 35.95 -4.53 7.64
C THR A 463 35.27 -5.87 7.93
N PRO A 464 34.58 -6.02 9.08
CA PRO A 464 33.89 -7.26 9.40
C PRO A 464 32.61 -7.43 8.56
N ASP A 465 32.21 -8.68 8.36
CA ASP A 465 30.91 -9.01 7.78
C ASP A 465 29.77 -8.48 8.66
N PRO A 466 28.77 -7.77 8.11
CA PRO A 466 27.61 -7.33 8.88
C PRO A 466 26.64 -8.48 9.11
N ALA A 467 25.72 -8.30 10.06
CA ALA A 467 24.67 -9.27 10.34
C ALA A 467 23.88 -9.62 9.06
N GLY A 468 23.79 -10.91 8.75
CA GLY A 468 23.03 -11.40 7.59
C GLY A 468 23.67 -11.08 6.24
N GLY A 469 24.97 -10.80 6.16
CA GLY A 469 25.67 -10.57 4.90
C GLY A 469 27.14 -10.99 4.94
N ALA A 470 27.79 -10.98 3.78
CA ALA A 470 29.22 -11.32 3.65
C ALA A 470 29.93 -10.46 2.61
N ILE A 471 31.16 -10.05 2.93
CA ILE A 471 32.11 -9.44 2.00
C ILE A 471 33.01 -10.56 1.47
N LEU A 472 33.02 -10.77 0.15
CA LEU A 472 33.89 -11.79 -0.44
C LEU A 472 35.32 -11.27 -0.48
N HIS A 473 36.27 -12.13 -0.08
CA HIS A 473 37.69 -11.83 -0.05
C HIS A 473 38.45 -12.75 -1.01
N ASP A 474 39.55 -12.25 -1.57
CA ASP A 474 40.47 -13.04 -2.39
C ASP A 474 41.43 -13.88 -1.53
N ALA A 475 42.33 -14.62 -2.18
CA ALA A 475 43.30 -15.47 -1.50
C ALA A 475 44.31 -14.72 -0.61
N SER A 476 44.46 -13.39 -0.80
CA SER A 476 45.31 -12.53 0.02
C SER A 476 44.57 -11.88 1.20
N GLY A 477 43.24 -12.07 1.26
CA GLY A 477 42.36 -11.47 2.25
C GLY A 477 41.88 -10.07 1.88
N GLU A 478 42.07 -9.62 0.65
CA GLU A 478 41.56 -8.33 0.18
C GLU A 478 40.12 -8.46 -0.32
N PRO A 479 39.25 -7.45 -0.10
CA PRO A 479 37.87 -7.51 -0.55
C PRO A 479 37.78 -7.52 -2.08
N THR A 480 37.09 -8.53 -2.65
CA THR A 480 36.91 -8.66 -4.10
C THR A 480 35.97 -7.61 -4.68
N GLY A 481 35.24 -6.88 -3.84
CA GLY A 481 34.16 -5.98 -4.23
C GLY A 481 32.82 -6.68 -4.45
N VAL A 482 32.68 -7.98 -4.18
CA VAL A 482 31.38 -8.65 -4.15
C VAL A 482 30.82 -8.64 -2.71
N LEU A 483 29.65 -8.04 -2.56
CA LEU A 483 28.92 -7.88 -1.29
C LEU A 483 27.62 -8.69 -1.36
N VAL A 484 27.44 -9.63 -0.45
CA VAL A 484 26.28 -10.53 -0.41
C VAL A 484 25.32 -10.13 0.71
N ASP A 485 24.02 -10.14 0.38
CA ASP A 485 22.90 -9.84 1.28
C ASP A 485 23.15 -8.57 2.12
N GLY A 486 23.20 -8.69 3.46
CA GLY A 486 23.37 -7.56 4.37
C GLY A 486 24.62 -6.71 4.11
N ALA A 487 25.68 -7.28 3.51
CA ALA A 487 26.91 -6.55 3.21
C ALA A 487 26.73 -5.44 2.18
N ARG A 488 25.69 -5.52 1.35
CA ARG A 488 25.38 -4.48 0.37
C ARG A 488 25.05 -3.14 1.02
N ALA A 489 24.48 -3.15 2.22
CA ALA A 489 24.13 -1.95 2.96
C ALA A 489 25.34 -1.03 3.20
N LEU A 490 26.55 -1.61 3.32
CA LEU A 490 27.79 -0.87 3.50
C LEU A 490 28.02 0.15 2.37
N VAL A 491 27.71 -0.21 1.12
CA VAL A 491 27.85 0.68 -0.02
C VAL A 491 26.57 1.48 -0.28
N GLU A 492 25.39 0.90 -0.04
CA GLU A 492 24.11 1.58 -0.28
C GLU A 492 23.95 2.86 0.55
N THR A 493 24.51 2.91 1.75
CA THR A 493 24.49 4.09 2.64
C THR A 493 25.29 5.29 2.14
N VAL A 494 26.27 5.08 1.25
CA VAL A 494 27.13 6.14 0.69
C VAL A 494 26.72 6.55 -0.73
N ILE A 495 25.68 5.93 -1.29
CA ILE A 495 25.06 6.39 -2.53
C ILE A 495 24.21 7.63 -2.20
N PRO A 496 24.45 8.78 -2.84
CA PRO A 496 23.65 9.98 -2.63
C PRO A 496 22.17 9.71 -2.94
N PRO A 497 21.24 10.25 -2.13
CA PRO A 497 19.83 10.21 -2.48
C PRO A 497 19.59 10.97 -3.77
N LEU A 498 18.49 10.64 -4.45
CA LEU A 498 18.12 11.30 -5.70
C LEU A 498 17.84 12.79 -5.48
N THR A 499 18.41 13.66 -6.30
CA THR A 499 18.04 15.08 -6.26
C THR A 499 16.64 15.29 -6.88
N PRO A 500 15.93 16.40 -6.57
CA PRO A 500 14.62 16.70 -7.16
C PRO A 500 14.60 16.69 -8.70
N ALA A 501 15.72 17.07 -9.33
CA ALA A 501 15.85 17.01 -10.78
C ALA A 501 15.94 15.56 -11.30
N GLU A 502 16.50 14.64 -10.52
CA GLU A 502 16.62 13.22 -10.89
C GLU A 502 15.30 12.50 -10.80
N TYR A 503 14.51 12.76 -9.74
CA TYR A 503 13.12 12.31 -9.67
C TYR A 503 12.34 12.72 -10.93
N GLN A 504 12.40 14.01 -11.31
CA GLN A 504 11.74 14.51 -12.52
C GLN A 504 12.24 13.82 -13.80
N ARG A 505 13.57 13.67 -13.97
CA ARG A 505 14.14 12.98 -15.14
C ARG A 505 13.70 11.52 -15.23
N ARG A 506 13.75 10.79 -14.11
CA ARG A 506 13.40 9.36 -14.04
C ARG A 506 11.91 9.14 -14.31
N LEU A 507 11.04 9.91 -13.66
CA LEU A 507 9.59 9.83 -13.90
C LEU A 507 9.25 10.19 -15.36
N LEU A 508 9.87 11.22 -15.93
CA LEU A 508 9.66 11.57 -17.33
C LEU A 508 10.15 10.47 -18.28
N ALA A 509 11.28 9.82 -17.98
CA ALA A 509 11.77 8.68 -18.75
C ALA A 509 10.79 7.49 -18.69
N ALA A 510 10.27 7.17 -17.49
CA ALA A 510 9.25 6.14 -17.31
C ALA A 510 7.97 6.45 -18.12
N MET A 511 7.45 7.68 -18.03
CA MET A 511 6.27 8.09 -18.80
C MET A 511 6.47 7.96 -20.32
N ARG A 512 7.67 8.31 -20.81
CA ARG A 512 8.02 8.16 -22.23
C ARG A 512 8.11 6.70 -22.66
N GLU A 513 8.65 5.84 -21.80
CA GLU A 513 8.69 4.40 -22.07
C GLU A 513 7.30 3.78 -22.07
N CYS A 514 6.45 4.14 -21.11
CA CYS A 514 5.04 3.75 -21.09
C CYS A 514 4.31 4.23 -22.36
N ALA A 515 4.51 5.49 -22.78
CA ALA A 515 3.97 5.99 -24.03
C ALA A 515 4.47 5.20 -25.25
N ARG A 516 5.76 4.82 -25.29
CA ARG A 516 6.37 3.98 -26.34
C ARG A 516 5.69 2.61 -26.43
N LEU A 517 5.23 2.08 -25.30
CA LEU A 517 4.57 0.78 -25.17
C LEU A 517 3.03 0.84 -25.31
N GLY A 518 2.47 2.01 -25.64
CA GLY A 518 1.04 2.16 -25.92
C GLY A 518 0.18 2.56 -24.70
N LEU A 519 0.80 2.80 -23.55
CA LEU A 519 0.09 3.24 -22.35
C LEU A 519 -0.26 4.73 -22.43
N ILE A 520 -1.51 5.05 -22.10
CA ILE A 520 -2.02 6.43 -21.97
C ILE A 520 -2.21 6.84 -20.51
N MET A 521 -2.26 5.87 -19.60
CA MET A 521 -2.36 6.07 -18.16
C MET A 521 -1.68 4.94 -17.39
N VAL A 522 -1.08 5.29 -16.25
CA VAL A 522 -0.59 4.34 -15.25
C VAL A 522 -1.21 4.68 -13.89
N HIS A 523 -1.57 3.67 -13.12
CA HIS A 523 -1.82 3.82 -11.69
C HIS A 523 -0.53 3.58 -10.91
N ASP A 524 0.07 4.65 -10.40
CA ASP A 524 1.38 4.61 -9.76
C ASP A 524 1.24 4.26 -8.27
N ALA A 525 1.68 3.06 -7.91
CA ALA A 525 1.38 2.45 -6.63
C ALA A 525 2.38 2.85 -5.55
N GLY A 526 1.93 3.68 -4.60
CA GLY A 526 2.65 3.96 -3.36
C GLY A 526 3.73 5.02 -3.52
N ILE A 527 3.35 6.26 -3.82
CA ILE A 527 4.27 7.39 -3.97
C ILE A 527 4.60 8.04 -2.63
N GLY A 528 5.83 8.54 -2.52
CA GLY A 528 6.31 9.39 -1.43
C GLY A 528 6.25 10.89 -1.75
N PRO A 529 6.69 11.75 -0.82
CA PRO A 529 6.63 13.20 -0.98
C PRO A 529 7.54 13.71 -2.12
N GLU A 530 8.67 13.05 -2.39
CA GLU A 530 9.60 13.41 -3.45
C GLU A 530 9.01 13.14 -4.84
N GLU A 531 8.37 11.97 -5.05
CA GLU A 531 7.65 11.68 -6.29
C GLU A 531 6.48 12.64 -6.50
N LEU A 532 5.70 12.92 -5.45
CA LEU A 532 4.60 13.88 -5.53
C LEU A 532 5.10 15.28 -5.95
N ALA A 533 6.20 15.74 -5.35
CA ALA A 533 6.81 17.02 -5.71
C ALA A 533 7.31 17.02 -7.17
N ALA A 534 7.91 15.92 -7.62
CA ALA A 534 8.40 15.78 -8.99
C ALA A 534 7.26 15.74 -10.03
N TYR A 535 6.17 15.03 -9.75
CA TYR A 535 4.98 15.04 -10.59
C TYR A 535 4.40 16.45 -10.73
N ARG A 536 4.23 17.17 -9.62
CA ARG A 536 3.74 18.55 -9.62
C ARG A 536 4.67 19.49 -10.41
N ALA A 537 5.98 19.33 -10.29
CA ALA A 537 6.95 20.11 -11.06
C ALA A 537 6.86 19.83 -12.57
N LEU A 538 6.68 18.56 -12.98
CA LEU A 538 6.51 18.19 -14.39
C LEU A 538 5.19 18.72 -14.97
N LEU A 539 4.09 18.65 -14.21
CA LEU A 539 2.79 19.20 -14.58
C LEU A 539 2.87 20.72 -14.78
N ALA A 540 3.49 21.45 -13.85
CA ALA A 540 3.66 22.90 -13.94
C ALA A 540 4.46 23.33 -15.18
N ARG A 541 5.36 22.47 -15.68
CA ARG A 541 6.15 22.69 -16.90
C ARG A 541 5.45 22.24 -18.18
N GLY A 542 4.24 21.66 -18.09
CA GLY A 542 3.53 21.09 -19.23
C GLY A 542 4.24 19.89 -19.89
N THR A 543 5.14 19.21 -19.17
CA THR A 543 5.93 18.09 -19.70
C THR A 543 5.48 16.79 -19.04
N PHE A 544 4.34 16.25 -19.50
CA PHE A 544 3.66 15.11 -18.88
C PHE A 544 2.96 14.25 -19.95
N PRO A 545 3.65 13.32 -20.63
CA PRO A 545 3.15 12.72 -21.87
C PRO A 545 2.03 11.68 -21.70
N ILE A 546 1.84 11.10 -20.53
CA ILE A 546 0.74 10.16 -20.22
C ILE A 546 0.10 10.55 -18.91
N ARG A 547 -1.11 10.07 -18.61
CA ARG A 547 -1.77 10.36 -17.33
C ARG A 547 -1.23 9.49 -16.20
N VAL A 548 -1.26 10.00 -14.97
CA VAL A 548 -0.90 9.22 -13.77
C VAL A 548 -2.01 9.32 -12.74
N ASN A 549 -2.51 8.17 -12.31
CA ASN A 549 -3.37 8.04 -11.14
C ASN A 549 -2.52 7.54 -9.96
N ALA A 550 -1.96 8.46 -9.19
CA ALA A 550 -1.07 8.14 -8.09
C ALA A 550 -1.82 7.61 -6.86
N MET A 551 -1.18 6.68 -6.17
CA MET A 551 -1.63 6.16 -4.88
C MET A 551 -0.65 6.60 -3.79
N ALA A 552 -1.10 7.31 -2.77
CA ALA A 552 -0.28 7.68 -1.62
C ALA A 552 0.17 6.43 -0.85
N ALA A 553 1.47 6.25 -0.58
CA ALA A 553 1.90 5.16 0.28
C ALA A 553 1.40 5.37 1.72
N ALA A 554 0.77 4.35 2.31
CA ALA A 554 0.23 4.41 3.68
C ALA A 554 1.29 4.56 4.78
N ARG A 555 2.57 4.40 4.44
CA ARG A 555 3.73 4.63 5.32
C ARG A 555 4.48 5.93 5.03
N SER A 556 3.91 6.79 4.19
CA SER A 556 4.52 8.06 3.81
C SER A 556 3.72 9.24 4.37
N SER A 557 4.36 10.39 4.52
CA SER A 557 3.68 11.65 4.88
C SER A 557 2.67 12.13 3.83
N VAL A 558 2.67 11.53 2.62
CA VAL A 558 1.63 11.79 1.62
C VAL A 558 0.26 11.29 2.10
N LEU A 559 0.23 10.25 2.95
CA LEU A 559 -1.00 9.75 3.57
C LEU A 559 -1.75 10.88 4.31
N ASP A 560 -1.05 11.61 5.16
CA ASP A 560 -1.65 12.70 5.94
C ASP A 560 -2.18 13.81 5.03
N THR A 561 -1.45 14.10 3.93
CA THR A 561 -1.88 15.08 2.92
C THR A 561 -3.20 14.68 2.27
N VAL A 562 -3.33 13.42 1.85
CA VAL A 562 -4.56 12.95 1.18
C VAL A 562 -5.72 12.82 2.17
N LEU A 563 -5.50 12.29 3.38
CA LEU A 563 -6.55 12.18 4.40
C LEU A 563 -7.06 13.56 4.85
N ALA A 564 -6.19 14.56 4.93
CA ALA A 564 -6.59 15.92 5.25
C ALA A 564 -7.43 16.56 4.12
N ARG A 565 -6.92 16.52 2.88
CA ARG A 565 -7.43 17.31 1.75
C ARG A 565 -8.51 16.60 0.92
N GLY A 566 -8.56 15.27 0.95
CA GLY A 566 -9.35 14.48 0.00
C GLY A 566 -8.67 14.34 -1.37
N PRO A 567 -9.41 13.86 -2.39
CA PRO A 567 -8.84 13.54 -3.69
C PRO A 567 -8.42 14.79 -4.49
N GLU A 568 -7.24 14.74 -5.11
CA GLU A 568 -6.79 15.69 -6.14
C GLU A 568 -7.12 15.10 -7.52
N VAL A 569 -7.92 15.80 -8.33
CA VAL A 569 -8.36 15.32 -9.64
C VAL A 569 -8.05 16.37 -10.71
N GLY A 570 -7.05 16.09 -11.53
CA GLY A 570 -6.73 16.82 -12.75
C GLY A 570 -6.86 15.96 -13.99
N ASP A 571 -6.61 16.55 -15.17
CA ASP A 571 -6.68 15.78 -16.41
C ASP A 571 -5.50 14.81 -16.55
N HIS A 572 -4.25 15.26 -16.32
CA HIS A 572 -3.05 14.43 -16.48
C HIS A 572 -2.54 13.79 -15.18
N PHE A 573 -2.98 14.27 -14.02
CA PHE A 573 -2.59 13.73 -12.72
C PHE A 573 -3.78 13.67 -11.79
N MET A 574 -3.92 12.54 -11.11
CA MET A 574 -4.86 12.35 -10.03
C MET A 574 -4.13 11.75 -8.83
N LEU A 575 -4.50 12.16 -7.62
CA LEU A 575 -4.06 11.56 -6.37
C LEU A 575 -5.32 11.35 -5.51
N ARG A 576 -5.87 10.15 -5.59
CA ARG A 576 -7.16 9.81 -4.95
C ARG A 576 -7.17 8.50 -4.20
N SER A 577 -6.04 7.79 -4.22
CA SER A 577 -5.94 6.43 -3.73
C SER A 577 -4.85 6.32 -2.68
N ILE A 578 -5.00 5.39 -1.75
CA ILE A 578 -4.01 5.05 -0.73
C ILE A 578 -3.55 3.63 -0.98
N LYS A 579 -2.24 3.42 -1.17
CA LYS A 579 -1.61 2.11 -1.31
C LYS A 579 -1.21 1.58 0.05
N VAL A 580 -1.73 0.41 0.41
CA VAL A 580 -1.33 -0.38 1.58
C VAL A 580 -0.70 -1.68 1.08
N VAL A 581 0.28 -2.21 1.81
CA VAL A 581 0.90 -3.51 1.55
C VAL A 581 0.64 -4.39 2.75
N SER A 582 -0.21 -5.41 2.63
CA SER A 582 -0.68 -6.22 3.77
C SER A 582 0.17 -7.48 4.03
N ASP A 583 0.81 -8.01 3.00
CA ASP A 583 1.73 -9.15 3.07
C ASP A 583 2.94 -8.99 2.12
N GLY A 584 3.73 -10.06 1.94
CA GLY A 584 4.85 -10.12 0.99
C GLY A 584 4.47 -10.81 -0.33
N ALA A 585 5.47 -11.38 -1.02
CA ALA A 585 5.29 -12.07 -2.30
C ALA A 585 5.35 -13.59 -2.16
N LEU A 586 4.72 -14.33 -3.08
CA LEU A 586 4.67 -15.80 -3.04
C LEU A 586 6.06 -16.43 -3.24
N GLY A 587 6.87 -15.88 -4.18
CA GLY A 587 8.17 -16.45 -4.55
C GLY A 587 9.16 -16.51 -3.38
N SER A 588 9.25 -15.43 -2.61
CA SER A 588 10.09 -15.29 -1.41
C SER A 588 9.42 -15.82 -0.13
N ARG A 589 8.28 -16.51 -0.27
CA ARG A 589 7.42 -17.00 0.82
C ARG A 589 6.88 -15.91 1.76
N GLY A 590 6.87 -14.65 1.33
CA GLY A 590 6.36 -13.54 2.13
C GLY A 590 4.83 -13.40 2.12
N ALA A 591 4.13 -13.99 1.14
CA ALA A 591 2.67 -13.90 1.06
C ALA A 591 2.01 -14.65 2.24
N LEU A 592 1.03 -14.03 2.89
CA LEU A 592 0.43 -14.56 4.12
C LEU A 592 -0.67 -15.58 3.82
N LEU A 593 -0.41 -16.84 4.13
CA LEU A 593 -1.28 -17.97 3.82
C LEU A 593 -2.12 -18.44 5.01
N GLY A 594 -3.23 -19.13 4.74
CA GLY A 594 -4.08 -19.77 5.76
C GLY A 594 -3.54 -21.09 6.30
N ALA A 595 -2.60 -21.69 5.58
CA ALA A 595 -1.90 -22.91 5.95
C ALA A 595 -0.43 -22.79 5.51
N PRO A 596 0.51 -23.53 6.12
CA PRO A 596 1.94 -23.38 5.82
C PRO A 596 2.27 -23.58 4.35
N TYR A 597 3.39 -23.02 3.89
CA TYR A 597 3.90 -23.28 2.54
C TYR A 597 4.15 -24.79 2.36
N ALA A 598 3.87 -25.32 1.17
CA ALA A 598 4.04 -26.75 0.90
C ALA A 598 5.52 -27.17 0.90
N ASP A 599 6.42 -26.26 0.53
CA ASP A 599 7.86 -26.45 0.55
C ASP A 599 8.57 -25.83 1.76
N ASP A 600 7.80 -25.26 2.70
CA ASP A 600 8.28 -24.77 4.00
C ASP A 600 7.15 -24.88 5.04
N PRO A 601 6.98 -26.08 5.66
CA PRO A 601 5.86 -26.37 6.55
C PRO A 601 5.83 -25.56 7.85
N GLN A 602 6.88 -24.79 8.16
CA GLN A 602 6.95 -23.93 9.34
C GLN A 602 6.60 -22.48 9.03
N HIS A 603 6.51 -22.12 7.75
CA HIS A 603 6.31 -20.75 7.33
C HIS A 603 4.89 -20.51 6.80
N LEU A 604 4.28 -19.40 7.24
CA LEU A 604 2.96 -18.93 6.80
C LEU A 604 3.06 -17.65 5.97
N GLY A 605 4.28 -17.13 5.76
CA GLY A 605 4.52 -15.78 5.26
C GLY A 605 4.40 -14.70 6.31
N LEU A 606 4.24 -13.46 5.84
CA LEU A 606 4.46 -12.26 6.64
C LEU A 606 3.22 -11.36 6.60
N SER A 607 2.69 -11.00 7.77
CA SER A 607 1.80 -9.85 7.88
C SER A 607 2.68 -8.59 7.92
N THR A 608 2.59 -7.78 6.87
CA THR A 608 3.42 -6.59 6.74
C THR A 608 2.69 -5.33 7.17
N PHE A 609 1.37 -5.35 7.37
CA PHE A 609 0.62 -4.18 7.83
C PHE A 609 -0.53 -4.56 8.79
N PRO A 610 -0.67 -3.88 9.94
CA PRO A 610 -1.72 -4.20 10.91
C PRO A 610 -3.13 -3.96 10.37
N LEU A 611 -4.02 -4.95 10.50
CA LEU A 611 -5.41 -4.84 10.02
C LEU A 611 -6.20 -3.72 10.71
N ASP A 612 -5.96 -3.47 12.00
CA ASP A 612 -6.63 -2.36 12.70
C ASP A 612 -6.23 -0.99 12.14
N ARG A 613 -4.97 -0.83 11.72
CA ARG A 613 -4.53 0.39 11.04
C ARG A 613 -5.13 0.49 9.65
N LEU A 614 -5.26 -0.62 8.93
CA LEU A 614 -5.96 -0.64 7.63
C LEU A 614 -7.44 -0.24 7.79
N ARG A 615 -8.12 -0.73 8.82
CA ARG A 615 -9.50 -0.34 9.16
C ARG A 615 -9.61 1.15 9.43
N GLU A 616 -8.73 1.69 10.27
CA GLU A 616 -8.70 3.12 10.61
C GLU A 616 -8.49 4.01 9.37
N ILE A 617 -7.48 3.68 8.54
CA ILE A 617 -7.24 4.36 7.27
C ILE A 617 -8.47 4.24 6.37
N GLY A 618 -9.08 3.05 6.31
CA GLY A 618 -10.30 2.80 5.56
C GLY A 618 -11.45 3.71 5.96
N THR A 619 -11.77 3.81 7.25
CA THR A 619 -12.83 4.70 7.74
C THR A 619 -12.57 6.16 7.38
N GLN A 620 -11.34 6.65 7.54
CA GLN A 620 -10.98 8.02 7.19
C GLN A 620 -11.03 8.25 5.67
N ALA A 621 -10.54 7.30 4.88
CA ALA A 621 -10.55 7.36 3.42
C ALA A 621 -11.97 7.40 2.88
N LEU A 622 -12.85 6.53 3.37
CA LEU A 622 -14.26 6.47 2.96
C LEU A 622 -14.97 7.81 3.21
N ALA A 623 -14.78 8.40 4.40
CA ALA A 623 -15.35 9.70 4.76
C ALA A 623 -14.86 10.86 3.86
N LYS A 624 -13.70 10.70 3.21
CA LYS A 624 -13.10 11.69 2.31
C LYS A 624 -13.31 11.37 0.83
N GLY A 625 -14.00 10.28 0.49
CA GLY A 625 -14.16 9.82 -0.90
C GLY A 625 -12.84 9.36 -1.54
N LEU A 626 -11.90 8.88 -0.73
CA LEU A 626 -10.63 8.30 -1.19
C LEU A 626 -10.77 6.79 -1.40
N GLN A 627 -10.02 6.27 -2.35
CA GLN A 627 -9.93 4.85 -2.65
C GLN A 627 -8.84 4.19 -1.79
N VAL A 628 -9.09 3.01 -1.22
CA VAL A 628 -8.04 2.19 -0.59
C VAL A 628 -7.68 1.03 -1.51
N ARG A 629 -6.37 0.83 -1.70
CA ARG A 629 -5.76 -0.08 -2.66
C ARG A 629 -4.75 -0.95 -1.92
N VAL A 630 -5.06 -2.22 -1.72
CA VAL A 630 -4.29 -3.06 -0.79
C VAL A 630 -3.60 -4.18 -1.55
N HIS A 631 -2.28 -4.23 -1.51
CA HIS A 631 -1.53 -5.43 -1.89
C HIS A 631 -1.86 -6.56 -0.91
N ALA A 632 -2.41 -7.64 -1.46
CA ALA A 632 -2.64 -8.89 -0.76
C ALA A 632 -2.46 -10.07 -1.74
N ILE A 633 -1.38 -10.84 -1.57
CA ILE A 633 -1.09 -11.99 -2.43
C ILE A 633 -1.64 -13.28 -1.82
N GLY A 634 -1.37 -13.54 -0.54
CA GLY A 634 -1.75 -14.76 0.13
C GLY A 634 -3.24 -14.83 0.48
N ASP A 635 -3.76 -16.04 0.67
CA ASP A 635 -5.19 -16.25 0.90
C ASP A 635 -5.68 -15.65 2.22
N SER A 636 -4.84 -15.67 3.28
CA SER A 636 -5.15 -15.01 4.54
C SER A 636 -5.07 -13.48 4.44
N ALA A 637 -4.13 -12.94 3.66
CA ALA A 637 -4.03 -11.49 3.42
C ALA A 637 -5.27 -10.96 2.69
N ASN A 638 -5.74 -11.68 1.67
CA ASN A 638 -6.96 -11.35 0.94
C ASN A 638 -8.18 -11.37 1.88
N HIS A 639 -8.34 -12.43 2.67
CA HIS A 639 -9.41 -12.56 3.64
C HIS A 639 -9.43 -11.42 4.67
N GLY A 640 -8.28 -11.15 5.31
CA GLY A 640 -8.16 -10.09 6.31
C GLY A 640 -8.37 -8.69 5.73
N THR A 641 -7.99 -8.47 4.47
CA THR A 641 -8.27 -7.22 3.76
C THR A 641 -9.77 -7.03 3.52
N LEU A 642 -10.48 -8.09 3.11
CA LEU A 642 -11.94 -8.06 2.98
C LEU A 642 -12.63 -7.79 4.33
N ASP A 643 -12.13 -8.35 5.43
CA ASP A 643 -12.62 -8.04 6.78
C ASP A 643 -12.43 -6.56 7.13
N ALA A 644 -11.27 -5.99 6.79
CA ALA A 644 -10.99 -4.59 7.04
C ALA A 644 -11.87 -3.66 6.20
N PHE A 645 -12.11 -4.00 4.94
CA PHE A 645 -13.02 -3.28 4.06
C PHE A 645 -14.46 -3.36 4.55
N GLU A 646 -14.95 -4.57 4.85
CA GLU A 646 -16.30 -4.78 5.39
C GLU A 646 -16.53 -4.00 6.69
N ALA A 647 -15.55 -3.96 7.59
CA ALA A 647 -15.63 -3.17 8.82
C ALA A 647 -15.67 -1.66 8.52
N ALA A 648 -14.80 -1.15 7.64
CA ALA A 648 -14.78 0.26 7.26
C ALA A 648 -16.09 0.71 6.58
N PHE A 649 -16.71 -0.21 5.85
CA PHE A 649 -17.99 -0.08 5.17
C PHE A 649 -19.21 -0.26 6.09
N GLY A 650 -19.03 -0.51 7.38
CA GLY A 650 -20.14 -0.74 8.31
C GLY A 650 -20.98 -1.98 7.97
N GLY A 651 -20.37 -2.98 7.32
CA GLY A 651 -21.02 -4.22 6.89
C GLY A 651 -21.87 -4.10 5.62
N GLN A 652 -21.86 -2.95 4.93
CA GLN A 652 -22.64 -2.70 3.71
C GLN A 652 -21.77 -2.73 2.45
N PRO A 653 -22.34 -2.99 1.26
CA PRO A 653 -21.63 -2.79 -0.01
C PRO A 653 -21.30 -1.31 -0.25
N HIS A 654 -20.11 -1.03 -0.81
CA HIS A 654 -19.70 0.31 -1.27
C HIS A 654 -19.03 0.26 -2.65
N PRO A 655 -19.73 -0.21 -3.71
CA PRO A 655 -19.15 -0.32 -5.06
C PRO A 655 -18.70 1.02 -5.66
N GLU A 656 -19.31 2.13 -5.24
CA GLU A 656 -18.94 3.48 -5.65
C GLU A 656 -17.56 3.92 -5.11
N ALA A 657 -17.08 3.31 -4.03
CA ALA A 657 -15.75 3.57 -3.48
C ALA A 657 -14.65 3.01 -4.39
N ARG A 658 -14.96 1.96 -5.18
CA ARG A 658 -14.05 1.27 -6.11
C ARG A 658 -12.76 0.79 -5.42
N TRP A 659 -12.83 0.46 -4.13
CA TRP A 659 -11.68 -0.06 -3.40
C TRP A 659 -11.22 -1.38 -4.03
N ALA A 660 -9.91 -1.60 -4.05
CA ALA A 660 -9.35 -2.74 -4.77
C ALA A 660 -8.34 -3.49 -3.92
N ILE A 661 -8.31 -4.79 -4.15
CA ILE A 661 -7.20 -5.63 -3.74
C ILE A 661 -6.28 -5.80 -4.95
N GLU A 662 -5.05 -5.36 -4.76
CA GLU A 662 -3.96 -5.54 -5.72
C GLU A 662 -3.44 -6.96 -5.65
N HIS A 663 -3.07 -7.49 -6.81
CA HIS A 663 -2.71 -8.88 -7.06
C HIS A 663 -3.91 -9.81 -6.93
N ALA A 664 -4.61 -9.79 -5.78
CA ALA A 664 -5.69 -10.73 -5.45
C ALA A 664 -5.32 -12.16 -5.88
N GLN A 665 -4.06 -12.53 -5.59
CA GLN A 665 -3.36 -13.56 -6.35
C GLN A 665 -3.85 -14.94 -5.96
N ILE A 666 -3.76 -15.29 -4.68
CA ILE A 666 -4.25 -16.55 -4.12
C ILE A 666 -5.51 -16.24 -3.30
N VAL A 667 -6.68 -16.64 -3.79
CA VAL A 667 -7.97 -16.27 -3.16
C VAL A 667 -8.81 -17.51 -2.93
N ARG A 668 -9.27 -17.68 -1.68
CA ARG A 668 -10.16 -18.78 -1.31
C ARG A 668 -11.43 -18.71 -2.14
N PRO A 669 -11.99 -19.84 -2.62
CA PRO A 669 -13.25 -19.83 -3.36
C PRO A 669 -14.38 -19.04 -2.67
N ALA A 670 -14.48 -19.15 -1.34
CA ALA A 670 -15.49 -18.44 -0.54
C ALA A 670 -15.31 -16.91 -0.53
N ASP A 671 -14.09 -16.41 -0.67
CA ASP A 671 -13.80 -14.98 -0.61
C ASP A 671 -14.16 -14.26 -1.94
N ILE A 672 -14.22 -14.98 -3.07
CA ILE A 672 -14.67 -14.40 -4.36
C ILE A 672 -16.09 -13.81 -4.24
N ALA A 673 -16.99 -14.50 -3.54
CA ALA A 673 -18.35 -14.00 -3.30
C ALA A 673 -18.34 -12.74 -2.41
N ARG A 674 -17.36 -12.59 -1.52
CA ARG A 674 -17.21 -11.39 -0.68
C ARG A 674 -16.74 -10.19 -1.49
N PHE A 675 -15.84 -10.38 -2.46
CA PHE A 675 -15.48 -9.30 -3.40
C PHE A 675 -16.73 -8.74 -4.08
N ALA A 676 -17.56 -9.61 -4.65
CA ALA A 676 -18.80 -9.23 -5.33
C ALA A 676 -19.78 -8.53 -4.37
N ARG A 677 -20.03 -9.13 -3.21
CA ARG A 677 -20.95 -8.60 -2.19
C ARG A 677 -20.52 -7.22 -1.70
N LEU A 678 -19.24 -6.97 -1.50
CA LEU A 678 -18.74 -5.69 -0.96
C LEU A 678 -18.53 -4.63 -2.06
N GLY A 679 -18.51 -5.02 -3.33
CA GLY A 679 -18.17 -4.14 -4.45
C GLY A 679 -16.67 -3.88 -4.58
N VAL A 680 -15.83 -4.83 -4.15
CA VAL A 680 -14.36 -4.73 -4.17
C VAL A 680 -13.84 -5.17 -5.52
N VAL A 681 -12.85 -4.45 -6.04
CA VAL A 681 -12.24 -4.70 -7.35
C VAL A 681 -11.06 -5.67 -7.21
N ALA A 682 -10.93 -6.62 -8.14
CA ALA A 682 -9.72 -7.41 -8.31
C ALA A 682 -8.78 -6.69 -9.30
N SER A 683 -7.63 -6.20 -8.83
CA SER A 683 -6.63 -5.51 -9.65
C SER A 683 -5.41 -6.43 -9.81
N MET A 684 -5.32 -7.14 -10.93
CA MET A 684 -4.47 -8.32 -11.08
C MET A 684 -3.46 -8.19 -12.21
N GLN A 685 -2.30 -8.87 -12.09
CA GLN A 685 -1.23 -8.83 -13.09
C GLN A 685 -1.20 -10.14 -13.90
N PRO A 686 -1.64 -10.14 -15.18
CA PRO A 686 -1.68 -11.37 -15.96
C PRO A 686 -0.32 -12.04 -16.16
N THR A 687 0.76 -11.25 -16.31
CA THR A 687 2.13 -11.75 -16.51
C THR A 687 2.67 -12.49 -15.30
N HIS A 688 2.30 -12.11 -14.07
CA HIS A 688 2.67 -12.86 -12.87
C HIS A 688 2.19 -14.31 -12.95
N ALA A 689 1.00 -14.58 -13.50
CA ALA A 689 0.52 -15.96 -13.64
C ALA A 689 1.46 -16.82 -14.49
N THR A 690 2.05 -16.24 -15.54
CA THR A 690 2.97 -16.96 -16.43
C THR A 690 4.38 -17.07 -15.86
N SER A 691 4.84 -16.07 -15.10
CA SER A 691 6.14 -16.07 -14.43
C SER A 691 6.17 -17.01 -13.21
N ASP A 692 5.05 -17.08 -12.48
CA ASP A 692 4.91 -17.91 -11.28
C ASP A 692 4.59 -19.38 -11.60
N GLY A 693 3.88 -19.62 -12.72
CA GLY A 693 3.35 -20.92 -13.08
C GLY A 693 4.33 -22.10 -12.97
N PRO A 694 5.62 -21.98 -13.37
CA PRO A 694 6.57 -23.08 -13.28
C PRO A 694 6.93 -23.53 -11.85
N TRP A 695 6.69 -22.70 -10.82
CA TRP A 695 7.13 -22.97 -9.44
C TRP A 695 6.06 -22.74 -8.37
N ALA A 696 4.92 -22.12 -8.70
CA ALA A 696 3.87 -21.81 -7.74
C ALA A 696 3.30 -23.05 -7.03
N GLU A 697 3.21 -24.19 -7.73
CA GLU A 697 2.76 -25.46 -7.13
C GLU A 697 3.72 -25.95 -6.04
N THR A 698 5.03 -25.75 -6.19
CA THR A 698 6.00 -26.06 -5.13
C THR A 698 5.73 -25.27 -3.85
N ARG A 699 5.28 -24.01 -3.96
CA ARG A 699 4.94 -23.16 -2.80
C ARG A 699 3.62 -23.53 -2.16
N LEU A 700 2.61 -23.88 -2.94
CA LEU A 700 1.21 -23.98 -2.48
C LEU A 700 0.69 -25.42 -2.34
N GLY A 701 1.31 -26.36 -3.04
CA GLY A 701 0.80 -27.71 -3.24
C GLY A 701 -0.31 -27.78 -4.30
N PRO A 702 -0.69 -28.99 -4.72
CA PRO A 702 -1.55 -29.24 -5.89
C PRO A 702 -2.99 -28.73 -5.75
N GLU A 703 -3.47 -28.55 -4.52
CA GLU A 703 -4.83 -28.05 -4.25
C GLU A 703 -4.90 -26.54 -4.24
N ARG A 704 -4.07 -25.87 -3.41
CA ARG A 704 -4.12 -24.41 -3.22
C ARG A 704 -3.56 -23.63 -4.40
N VAL A 705 -2.69 -24.22 -5.22
CA VAL A 705 -2.23 -23.56 -6.45
C VAL A 705 -3.40 -23.23 -7.40
N ARG A 706 -4.50 -24.00 -7.34
CA ARG A 706 -5.74 -23.75 -8.09
C ARG A 706 -6.51 -22.52 -7.60
N TRP A 707 -6.14 -21.97 -6.45
CA TRP A 707 -6.70 -20.72 -5.93
C TRP A 707 -6.05 -19.48 -6.56
N GLY A 708 -4.99 -19.69 -7.37
CA GLY A 708 -4.23 -18.64 -8.01
C GLY A 708 -4.87 -18.07 -9.28
N TYR A 709 -4.79 -16.75 -9.44
CA TYR A 709 -5.04 -16.06 -10.72
C TYR A 709 -6.42 -16.35 -11.35
N ARG A 710 -7.49 -16.29 -10.54
CA ARG A 710 -8.84 -16.77 -10.90
C ARG A 710 -9.71 -15.73 -11.63
N TRP A 711 -9.21 -15.19 -12.75
CA TRP A 711 -9.86 -14.09 -13.47
C TRP A 711 -11.27 -14.43 -13.95
N ARG A 712 -11.48 -15.63 -14.49
CA ARG A 712 -12.80 -16.08 -14.97
C ARG A 712 -13.79 -16.14 -13.82
N ASP A 713 -13.37 -16.68 -12.68
CA ASP A 713 -14.26 -16.83 -11.52
C ASP A 713 -14.65 -15.47 -10.93
N PHE A 714 -13.73 -14.50 -10.89
CA PHE A 714 -14.05 -13.12 -10.53
C PHE A 714 -15.11 -12.51 -11.47
N LEU A 715 -14.90 -12.60 -12.78
CA LEU A 715 -15.86 -12.06 -13.75
C LEU A 715 -17.22 -12.76 -13.67
N ALA A 716 -17.24 -14.09 -13.50
CA ALA A 716 -18.46 -14.87 -13.34
C ALA A 716 -19.25 -14.48 -12.07
N ALA A 717 -18.56 -14.06 -11.02
CA ALA A 717 -19.16 -13.53 -9.79
C ALA A 717 -19.58 -12.05 -9.89
N GLY A 718 -19.34 -11.38 -11.03
CA GLY A 718 -19.63 -9.95 -11.22
C GLY A 718 -18.61 -9.01 -10.57
N VAL A 719 -17.42 -9.51 -10.24
CA VAL A 719 -16.32 -8.71 -9.67
C VAL A 719 -15.62 -7.93 -10.78
N PRO A 720 -15.49 -6.59 -10.68
CA PRO A 720 -14.71 -5.83 -11.65
C PRO A 720 -13.25 -6.26 -11.65
N LEU A 721 -12.70 -6.50 -12.85
CA LEU A 721 -11.32 -6.93 -13.04
C LEU A 721 -10.51 -5.86 -13.79
N ALA A 722 -9.53 -5.28 -13.12
CA ALA A 722 -8.56 -4.37 -13.71
C ALA A 722 -7.22 -5.08 -13.89
N SER A 723 -6.52 -4.79 -14.98
CA SER A 723 -5.21 -5.39 -15.26
C SER A 723 -4.06 -4.39 -15.21
N GLY A 724 -2.91 -4.86 -14.74
CA GLY A 724 -1.65 -4.14 -14.73
C GLY A 724 -0.47 -5.09 -14.88
N SER A 725 0.75 -4.57 -14.79
CA SER A 725 1.96 -5.39 -14.87
C SER A 725 2.77 -5.44 -13.58
N ASP A 726 2.58 -4.49 -12.66
CA ASP A 726 3.43 -4.31 -11.48
C ASP A 726 4.91 -4.05 -11.85
N PHE A 727 5.13 -3.34 -12.95
CA PHE A 727 6.48 -2.98 -13.38
C PHE A 727 7.22 -2.18 -12.28
N PRO A 728 8.56 -2.32 -12.16
CA PRO A 728 9.44 -3.11 -13.03
C PRO A 728 9.71 -4.54 -12.50
N VAL A 729 8.80 -5.12 -11.71
CA VAL A 729 8.83 -6.56 -11.40
C VAL A 729 8.68 -7.32 -12.72
N GLU A 730 7.58 -7.05 -13.43
CA GLU A 730 7.39 -7.45 -14.83
C GLU A 730 7.73 -6.32 -15.80
N PHE A 731 7.74 -6.66 -17.08
CA PHE A 731 7.93 -5.68 -18.15
C PHE A 731 6.63 -4.87 -18.39
N PRO A 732 6.67 -3.52 -18.50
CA PRO A 732 5.50 -2.65 -18.65
C PRO A 732 4.71 -2.79 -19.97
N ASN A 733 5.00 -3.78 -20.81
CA ASN A 733 4.37 -3.94 -22.12
C ASN A 733 2.99 -4.62 -22.01
N PRO A 734 1.88 -3.91 -22.28
CA PRO A 734 0.55 -4.50 -22.12
C PRO A 734 0.26 -5.65 -23.08
N MET A 735 0.98 -5.74 -24.20
CA MET A 735 0.84 -6.86 -25.14
C MET A 735 1.19 -8.20 -24.47
N LEU A 736 2.17 -8.20 -23.55
CA LEU A 736 2.51 -9.40 -22.78
C LEU A 736 1.39 -9.75 -21.80
N GLY A 737 0.81 -8.74 -21.15
CA GLY A 737 -0.35 -8.89 -20.28
C GLY A 737 -1.59 -9.44 -21.01
N LEU A 738 -1.89 -8.90 -22.20
CA LEU A 738 -2.98 -9.40 -23.06
C LEU A 738 -2.74 -10.85 -23.46
N TYR A 739 -1.53 -11.19 -23.90
CA TYR A 739 -1.17 -12.57 -24.25
C TYR A 739 -1.34 -13.52 -23.06
N ALA A 740 -0.83 -13.16 -21.89
CA ALA A 740 -0.96 -13.97 -20.67
C ALA A 740 -2.42 -14.12 -20.24
N ALA A 741 -3.23 -13.05 -20.30
CA ALA A 741 -4.65 -13.09 -19.94
C ALA A 741 -5.48 -14.00 -20.86
N ILE A 742 -5.22 -13.92 -22.17
CA ILE A 742 -5.97 -14.67 -23.20
C ILE A 742 -5.54 -16.14 -23.25
N THR A 743 -4.24 -16.40 -23.09
CA THR A 743 -3.68 -17.73 -23.38
C THR A 743 -3.23 -18.49 -22.13
N ARG A 744 -2.85 -17.79 -21.07
CA ARG A 744 -2.20 -18.36 -19.87
C ARG A 744 -0.96 -19.20 -20.19
N ARG A 745 -0.24 -18.82 -21.25
CA ARG A 745 1.03 -19.43 -21.70
C ARG A 745 2.15 -18.44 -21.51
N ASP A 746 3.34 -18.96 -21.23
CA ASP A 746 4.58 -18.20 -21.24
C ASP A 746 5.16 -18.11 -22.67
N LEU A 747 6.18 -17.28 -22.86
CA LEU A 747 6.84 -17.11 -24.16
C LEU A 747 7.87 -18.20 -24.47
N ASP A 748 8.42 -18.83 -23.42
CA ASP A 748 9.51 -19.80 -23.54
C ASP A 748 9.00 -21.25 -23.63
N GLY A 749 7.68 -21.47 -23.52
CA GLY A 749 7.05 -22.79 -23.61
C GLY A 749 7.28 -23.69 -22.41
N LYS A 750 7.58 -23.13 -21.23
CA LYS A 750 7.73 -23.86 -19.96
C LYS A 750 6.37 -24.24 -19.37
N LEU A 751 5.31 -23.52 -19.72
CA LEU A 751 3.95 -23.83 -19.29
C LEU A 751 3.25 -24.79 -20.27
N PRO A 752 2.18 -25.49 -19.84
CA PRO A 752 1.43 -26.38 -20.71
C PRO A 752 0.96 -25.67 -21.98
N ALA A 753 1.04 -26.34 -23.14
CA ALA A 753 0.58 -25.81 -24.42
C ALA A 753 -0.90 -25.38 -24.39
N GLY A 754 -1.69 -26.03 -23.54
CA GLY A 754 -3.08 -25.70 -23.27
C GLY A 754 -3.29 -24.48 -22.37
N GLY A 755 -2.24 -23.86 -21.82
CA GLY A 755 -2.29 -22.81 -20.80
C GLY A 755 -2.32 -23.36 -19.37
N TRP A 756 -1.70 -22.64 -18.42
CA TRP A 756 -1.70 -23.00 -17.01
C TRP A 756 -3.03 -22.61 -16.34
N PHE A 757 -3.87 -23.58 -15.95
CA PHE A 757 -5.28 -23.37 -15.55
C PHE A 757 -6.13 -22.67 -16.63
N PRO A 758 -6.40 -23.35 -17.76
CA PRO A 758 -6.98 -22.72 -18.95
C PRO A 758 -8.45 -22.30 -18.79
N ASP A 759 -9.16 -22.86 -17.83
CA ASP A 759 -10.52 -22.46 -17.43
C ASP A 759 -10.55 -21.01 -16.89
N GLN A 760 -9.42 -20.50 -16.41
CA GLN A 760 -9.29 -19.12 -15.90
C GLN A 760 -8.90 -18.09 -16.98
N ARG A 761 -8.99 -18.44 -18.28
CA ARG A 761 -8.71 -17.52 -19.39
C ARG A 761 -9.77 -16.42 -19.53
N LEU A 762 -9.29 -15.25 -19.97
CA LEU A 762 -10.15 -14.19 -20.48
C LEU A 762 -10.35 -14.36 -21.99
N THR A 763 -11.53 -13.96 -22.47
CA THR A 763 -11.71 -13.71 -23.91
C THR A 763 -10.90 -12.48 -24.32
N PRO A 764 -10.55 -12.33 -25.62
CA PRO A 764 -9.85 -11.13 -26.10
C PRO A 764 -10.57 -9.81 -25.76
N ALA A 765 -11.90 -9.79 -25.80
CA ALA A 765 -12.69 -8.61 -25.47
C ALA A 765 -12.64 -8.28 -23.96
N GLU A 766 -12.72 -9.28 -23.09
CA GLU A 766 -12.58 -9.11 -21.64
C GLU A 766 -11.17 -8.65 -21.26
N ALA A 767 -10.14 -9.23 -21.88
CA ALA A 767 -8.75 -8.83 -21.69
C ALA A 767 -8.50 -7.39 -22.15
N LEU A 768 -9.03 -6.99 -23.32
CA LEU A 768 -8.94 -5.60 -23.77
C LEU A 768 -9.63 -4.66 -22.76
N THR A 769 -10.83 -5.02 -22.31
CA THR A 769 -11.62 -4.24 -21.35
C THR A 769 -10.87 -4.04 -20.03
N SER A 770 -10.20 -5.07 -19.51
CA SER A 770 -9.45 -4.98 -18.24
C SER A 770 -8.22 -4.07 -18.33
N PHE A 771 -7.64 -3.91 -19.52
CA PHE A 771 -6.54 -2.98 -19.82
C PHE A 771 -7.00 -1.62 -20.36
N THR A 772 -8.30 -1.36 -20.51
CA THR A 772 -8.82 -0.07 -21.00
C THR A 772 -9.95 0.46 -20.12
N ALA A 773 -11.19 0.02 -20.37
CA ALA A 773 -12.38 0.58 -19.76
C ALA A 773 -12.42 0.36 -18.25
N THR A 774 -12.01 -0.81 -17.75
CA THR A 774 -11.98 -1.05 -16.30
C THR A 774 -10.91 -0.21 -15.62
N GLY A 775 -9.73 -0.03 -16.23
CA GLY A 775 -8.69 0.87 -15.71
C GLY A 775 -9.16 2.33 -15.63
N ALA A 776 -9.82 2.82 -16.69
CA ALA A 776 -10.40 4.16 -16.73
C ALA A 776 -11.50 4.35 -15.68
N TRP A 777 -12.39 3.37 -15.54
CA TRP A 777 -13.41 3.35 -14.49
C TRP A 777 -12.76 3.33 -13.11
N LEU A 778 -11.73 2.53 -12.90
CA LEU A 778 -11.06 2.45 -11.61
C LEU A 778 -10.37 3.77 -11.19
N ALA A 779 -9.99 4.60 -12.17
CA ALA A 779 -9.48 5.96 -12.00
C ALA A 779 -10.57 7.06 -11.91
N PHE A 780 -11.85 6.69 -12.02
CA PHE A 780 -13.00 7.61 -12.15
C PHE A 780 -12.94 8.52 -13.38
N ARG A 781 -12.50 7.96 -14.50
CA ARG A 781 -12.33 8.63 -15.80
C ARG A 781 -13.11 7.96 -16.93
N GLU A 782 -14.04 7.06 -16.63
CA GLU A 782 -14.84 6.32 -17.60
C GLU A 782 -15.66 7.21 -18.55
N ALA A 783 -16.05 8.40 -18.09
CA ALA A 783 -16.79 9.38 -18.89
C ALA A 783 -15.96 9.93 -20.06
N ASP A 784 -14.64 9.95 -19.93
CA ASP A 784 -13.73 10.53 -20.92
C ASP A 784 -12.81 9.50 -21.58
N LEU A 785 -12.52 8.37 -20.92
CA LEU A 785 -11.45 7.44 -21.29
C LEU A 785 -11.94 5.99 -21.37
N GLY A 786 -11.04 5.09 -21.82
CA GLY A 786 -11.21 3.64 -21.74
C GLY A 786 -11.93 2.97 -22.91
N THR A 787 -12.68 3.75 -23.70
CA THR A 787 -13.35 3.30 -24.92
C THR A 787 -13.25 4.37 -26.01
N LEU A 788 -13.46 3.98 -27.27
CA LEU A 788 -13.51 4.88 -28.42
C LEU A 788 -14.96 5.16 -28.80
N GLU A 789 -15.54 6.16 -28.13
CA GLU A 789 -16.94 6.59 -28.31
C GLU A 789 -17.01 8.09 -28.60
N VAL A 790 -18.03 8.53 -29.34
CA VAL A 790 -18.27 9.96 -29.59
C VAL A 790 -18.41 10.71 -28.26
N GLY A 791 -17.73 11.85 -28.15
CA GLY A 791 -17.66 12.69 -26.96
C GLY A 791 -16.47 12.41 -26.04
N LYS A 792 -15.90 11.20 -26.06
CA LYS A 792 -14.73 10.84 -25.26
C LYS A 792 -13.44 11.45 -25.79
N GLN A 793 -12.39 11.49 -24.96
CA GLN A 793 -11.07 11.94 -25.41
C GLN A 793 -10.51 10.97 -26.45
N ALA A 794 -9.78 11.54 -27.42
CA ALA A 794 -9.10 10.77 -28.45
C ALA A 794 -7.81 10.14 -27.89
N ASP A 795 -8.00 9.08 -27.10
CA ASP A 795 -6.95 8.27 -26.50
C ASP A 795 -6.93 6.90 -27.17
N PHE A 796 -5.94 6.66 -28.01
CA PHE A 796 -5.83 5.42 -28.76
C PHE A 796 -4.38 5.05 -29.04
N VAL A 797 -4.17 3.77 -29.28
CA VAL A 797 -2.89 3.20 -29.70
C VAL A 797 -3.04 2.56 -31.06
N VAL A 798 -2.06 2.77 -31.94
CA VAL A 798 -1.94 2.08 -33.23
C VAL A 798 -0.89 1.00 -33.11
N VAL A 799 -1.24 -0.22 -33.45
CA VAL A 799 -0.35 -1.40 -33.46
C VAL A 799 -0.26 -1.99 -34.87
N ASP A 800 0.89 -2.58 -35.19
CA ASP A 800 1.21 -3.04 -36.53
C ASP A 800 0.43 -4.28 -37.01
N ARG A 801 -0.31 -4.94 -36.12
CA ARG A 801 -1.04 -6.19 -36.38
C ARG A 801 -2.27 -6.33 -35.49
N ASP A 802 -3.15 -7.25 -35.85
CA ASP A 802 -4.33 -7.55 -35.06
C ASP A 802 -3.98 -8.39 -33.82
N VAL A 803 -4.14 -7.79 -32.65
CA VAL A 803 -3.88 -8.41 -31.34
C VAL A 803 -5.14 -8.86 -30.61
N ILE A 804 -6.33 -8.63 -31.18
CA ILE A 804 -7.62 -8.98 -30.56
C ILE A 804 -8.36 -10.03 -31.40
N GLY A 805 -8.48 -9.82 -32.71
CA GLY A 805 -9.12 -10.77 -33.63
C GLY A 805 -8.14 -11.74 -34.30
N GLY A 806 -6.84 -11.46 -34.21
CA GLY A 806 -5.78 -12.29 -34.80
C GLY A 806 -5.38 -13.49 -33.93
N PRO A 807 -4.45 -14.34 -34.43
CA PRO A 807 -3.91 -15.45 -33.64
C PRO A 807 -3.14 -14.92 -32.40
N PRO A 808 -3.33 -15.50 -31.20
CA PRO A 808 -2.70 -15.00 -29.98
C PRO A 808 -1.17 -14.93 -30.04
N GLU A 809 -0.52 -15.79 -30.82
CA GLU A 809 0.94 -15.82 -31.03
C GLU A 809 1.47 -14.54 -31.72
N ALA A 810 0.59 -13.75 -32.33
CA ALA A 810 0.93 -12.45 -32.89
C ALA A 810 1.08 -11.37 -31.81
N ILE A 811 0.38 -11.50 -30.67
CA ILE A 811 0.28 -10.46 -29.63
C ILE A 811 1.65 -10.05 -29.08
N PRO A 812 2.53 -10.97 -28.63
CA PRO A 812 3.84 -10.58 -28.07
C PRO A 812 4.78 -9.93 -29.09
N LYS A 813 4.51 -10.14 -30.39
CA LYS A 813 5.30 -9.62 -31.51
C LYS A 813 4.79 -8.26 -32.00
N ALA A 814 3.67 -7.78 -31.47
CA ALA A 814 3.06 -6.54 -31.88
C ALA A 814 3.95 -5.35 -31.54
N LYS A 815 4.07 -4.42 -32.50
CA LYS A 815 4.80 -3.17 -32.33
C LYS A 815 3.82 -2.02 -32.26
N VAL A 816 3.94 -1.22 -31.20
CA VAL A 816 3.24 0.06 -31.11
C VAL A 816 3.86 1.02 -32.11
N LEU A 817 3.01 1.57 -32.98
CA LEU A 817 3.40 2.52 -34.02
C LEU A 817 3.07 3.96 -33.63
N ARG A 818 2.04 4.15 -32.80
CA ARG A 818 1.62 5.47 -32.33
C ARG A 818 0.83 5.36 -31.04
N THR A 819 1.09 6.28 -30.12
CA THR A 819 0.27 6.46 -28.91
C THR A 819 -0.26 7.89 -28.90
N VAL A 820 -1.57 8.03 -28.72
CA VAL A 820 -2.27 9.31 -28.76
C VAL A 820 -2.98 9.54 -27.42
N VAL A 821 -2.79 10.73 -26.86
CA VAL A 821 -3.37 11.20 -25.60
C VAL A 821 -4.04 12.54 -25.85
N GLY A 822 -5.35 12.64 -25.66
CA GLY A 822 -6.14 13.85 -25.90
C GLY A 822 -6.04 14.35 -27.35
N GLY A 823 -5.94 13.43 -28.32
CA GLY A 823 -5.71 13.76 -29.74
C GLY A 823 -4.29 14.18 -30.10
N ARG A 824 -3.38 14.26 -29.12
CA ARG A 824 -1.96 14.58 -29.34
C ARG A 824 -1.13 13.29 -29.42
N THR A 825 -0.28 13.18 -30.43
CA THR A 825 0.68 12.09 -30.50
C THR A 825 1.78 12.30 -29.45
N VAL A 826 1.92 11.34 -28.54
CA VAL A 826 2.93 11.34 -27.47
C VAL A 826 4.05 10.34 -27.72
N PHE A 827 3.80 9.38 -28.63
CA PHE A 827 4.81 8.51 -29.21
C PHE A 827 4.49 8.25 -30.68
N ALA A 828 5.52 8.23 -31.53
CA ALA A 828 5.45 7.81 -32.92
C ALA A 828 6.65 6.90 -33.22
N GLY A 829 6.36 5.63 -33.51
CA GLY A 829 7.35 4.69 -34.02
C GLY A 829 7.57 4.86 -35.52
N THR A 830 8.70 4.38 -36.00
CA THR A 830 9.01 4.32 -37.44
C THR A 830 8.27 3.16 -38.10
N TRP A 831 7.50 3.44 -39.14
CA TRP A 831 6.94 2.43 -40.05
C TRP A 831 6.90 3.00 -41.47
N LYS A 832 7.01 2.09 -42.45
CA LYS A 832 6.97 2.41 -43.88
C LYS A 832 5.54 2.41 -44.41
#